data_AF-A0A353E6Y0-F1
#
_entry.id   AF-A0A353E6Y0-F1
#
_cell.length_a   1.000
_cell.length_b   1.000
_cell.length_c   1.000
_cell.angle_alpha   90.00
_cell.angle_beta   90.00
_cell.angle_gamma   90.00
#
_symmetry.space_group_name_H-M   'P 1'
#
loop_
_entity.id
_entity.type
_entity.pdbx_description
1 polymer ?
#
loop_
_entity_poly.entity_id
_entity_poly.type
_entity_poly.pdbx_seq_one_letter_code
_entity_poly.pdbx_strand_id
1 'polypeptide(L)'
;AYCLGITKIDPLKYDLLFERFLNPDRVNLPDIDTDFDDDGRGKVLRWVMDKYGHENCAHIITYGSMATKNSIKDVARVEKLPLDRANALCKAIPDRLPDGAKMNLTNAIKYTPELKEAEFSTDVRESNTIKYAKMLEGTIRGTGIHACGFIICRDPISNWVPVSTADDPDFPGLKTAVTQYDGHVIESTGLIKMDFLGLKTLSEMKEACKVIKQTTGDVIDLDHIPIDDELTYQLYQQGRTIGTFQFESPGMQKYLRELKPTVFEDLIAMNALYRPGPMDYIPSFIARKNGQEEIKYDIPCMEKYLKDTYGITVYQEQVMLLSRQLASFTRGESDALRKAMGKKKKAIVDAMKPKFIKQGQENGHDPKILEKIWGDWEKFASYAFNKSHATCYSWVAYQTAYLKAHYPAEYMAALMTRRFSQITEITKLMEECQSMGIKTLGPDVNESYREFGVNEHGEIRFGLSAIKGMGAPAADAIVNERLKNGPYKNIFDFAERVDFSNVNRKAFETLALSGGFDSFGIKRESFFGKNGKGEVFLDTLVRYGQLYQREQQEAATSLFGGEEAVEIATPPIPEGEAWSTIERLNRERELVGIYLSAHPLDDYSIILNQMCNTHCSELGDKQELAKKEDIVVGGIITEVKSKFTKTGKPCGFVTMEDFEGSGELALFGEEWGKWRGILVEGSTIYITARCASRFANSNYYEFQIGSIEYLQTVKENRIERFTITVDSDVVDDKLVTDLQTLVDDDEGKAQLYLQVHDINTNTNLLMRAQDRTVGVSHALVQYIESHPKMSYQIN
;
A
#
# COMPACT_ATOMS: atom_id res chain seq x y z
N ALA A 1 -8.59 -6.96 -34.11
CA ALA A 1 -8.71 -6.34 -32.77
C ALA A 1 -8.03 -4.97 -32.75
N TYR A 2 -6.70 -4.91 -32.91
CA TYR A 2 -5.93 -3.66 -32.91
C TYR A 2 -6.45 -2.57 -33.88
N CYS A 3 -6.60 -2.89 -35.17
CA CYS A 3 -7.09 -1.91 -36.16
C CYS A 3 -8.52 -1.39 -35.90
N LEU A 4 -9.32 -2.11 -35.09
CA LEU A 4 -10.68 -1.73 -34.71
C LEU A 4 -10.73 -1.04 -33.34
N GLY A 5 -9.57 -0.82 -32.69
CA GLY A 5 -9.49 -0.20 -31.37
C GLY A 5 -9.89 -1.10 -30.19
N ILE A 6 -10.11 -2.40 -30.41
CA ILE A 6 -10.44 -3.36 -29.33
C ILE A 6 -9.22 -3.59 -28.43
N THR A 7 -8.02 -3.59 -29.01
CA THR A 7 -6.75 -3.67 -28.27
C THR A 7 -5.91 -2.46 -28.62
N LYS A 8 -5.11 -1.97 -27.67
CA LYS A 8 -4.27 -0.77 -27.83
C LYS A 8 -2.80 -1.07 -28.16
N ILE A 9 -2.40 -2.34 -28.10
CA ILE A 9 -1.03 -2.80 -28.40
C ILE A 9 -0.92 -3.31 -29.83
N ASP A 10 0.13 -2.89 -30.53
CA ASP A 10 0.50 -3.41 -31.85
C ASP A 10 0.97 -4.87 -31.74
N PRO A 11 0.20 -5.84 -32.28
CA PRO A 11 0.55 -7.24 -32.19
C PRO A 11 1.74 -7.63 -33.08
N LEU A 12 2.01 -6.90 -34.16
CA LEU A 12 3.10 -7.22 -35.08
C LEU A 12 4.44 -6.81 -34.49
N LYS A 13 4.50 -5.67 -33.78
CA LYS A 13 5.71 -5.20 -33.11
C LYS A 13 6.26 -6.19 -32.09
N TYR A 14 5.39 -6.89 -31.36
CA TYR A 14 5.77 -7.80 -30.27
C TYR A 14 5.57 -9.29 -30.59
N ASP A 15 5.39 -9.65 -31.86
CA ASP A 15 5.15 -11.03 -32.31
C ASP A 15 3.98 -11.73 -31.58
N LEU A 16 2.88 -11.01 -31.35
CA LEU A 16 1.69 -11.54 -30.70
C LEU A 16 0.86 -12.37 -31.71
N LEU A 17 0.68 -13.65 -31.43
CA LEU A 17 0.07 -14.60 -32.37
C LEU A 17 -1.46 -14.55 -32.37
N PHE A 18 -2.03 -14.23 -33.53
CA PHE A 18 -3.48 -14.30 -33.75
C PHE A 18 -4.03 -15.72 -33.55
N GLU A 19 -3.32 -16.75 -34.00
CA GLU A 19 -3.79 -18.14 -33.90
C GLU A 19 -3.92 -18.64 -32.46
N ARG A 20 -3.27 -17.94 -31.52
CA ARG A 20 -3.44 -18.22 -30.10
C ARG A 20 -4.83 -17.79 -29.60
N PHE A 21 -5.33 -16.68 -30.14
CA PHE A 21 -6.65 -16.13 -29.82
C PHE A 21 -7.75 -16.87 -30.60
N LEU A 22 -7.63 -16.95 -31.92
CA LEU A 22 -8.57 -17.66 -32.77
C LEU A 22 -7.82 -18.60 -33.72
N ASN A 23 -8.00 -19.90 -33.51
CA ASN A 23 -7.34 -20.91 -34.32
C ASN A 23 -8.23 -21.28 -35.52
N PRO A 24 -7.80 -21.05 -36.77
CA PRO A 24 -8.59 -21.37 -37.97
C PRO A 24 -8.93 -22.85 -38.09
N ASP A 25 -8.11 -23.73 -37.50
CA ASP A 25 -8.31 -25.18 -37.54
C ASP A 25 -9.35 -25.67 -36.50
N ARG A 26 -9.99 -24.76 -35.74
CA ARG A 26 -10.94 -25.11 -34.67
C ARG A 26 -12.11 -24.14 -34.57
N VAL A 27 -13.32 -24.70 -34.56
CA VAL A 27 -14.57 -23.94 -34.37
C VAL A 27 -14.86 -23.77 -32.88
N ASN A 28 -14.21 -22.79 -32.24
CA ASN A 28 -14.53 -22.34 -30.89
C ASN A 28 -14.81 -20.83 -30.94
N LEU A 29 -15.81 -20.38 -30.19
CA LEU A 29 -16.05 -18.94 -30.03
C LEU A 29 -14.84 -18.30 -29.30
N PRO A 30 -14.38 -17.12 -29.76
CA PRO A 30 -13.36 -16.37 -29.03
C PRO A 30 -13.95 -15.76 -27.76
N ASP A 31 -13.15 -15.72 -26.69
CA ASP A 31 -13.47 -15.02 -25.44
C ASP A 31 -12.71 -13.69 -25.44
N ILE A 32 -13.43 -12.57 -25.31
CA ILE A 32 -12.84 -11.22 -25.31
C ILE A 32 -13.15 -10.58 -23.97
N ASP A 33 -12.11 -10.47 -23.16
CA ASP A 33 -12.14 -9.84 -21.85
C ASP A 33 -11.70 -8.39 -22.01
N THR A 34 -12.43 -7.45 -21.40
CA THR A 34 -12.10 -6.02 -21.46
C THR A 34 -12.06 -5.42 -20.06
N ASP A 35 -10.95 -4.76 -19.75
CA ASP A 35 -10.74 -4.03 -18.50
C ASP A 35 -11.29 -2.60 -18.62
N PHE A 36 -12.09 -2.19 -17.64
CA PHE A 36 -12.65 -0.85 -17.51
C PHE A 36 -12.27 -0.25 -16.14
N ASP A 37 -12.31 1.07 -16.01
CA ASP A 37 -12.27 1.69 -14.68
C ASP A 37 -13.51 1.27 -13.88
N ASP A 38 -13.33 1.00 -12.58
CA ASP A 38 -14.39 0.49 -11.70
C ASP A 38 -15.65 1.38 -11.76
N ASP A 39 -15.46 2.70 -11.78
CA ASP A 39 -16.54 3.69 -11.77
C ASP A 39 -17.26 3.78 -13.14
N GLY A 40 -16.56 3.43 -14.22
CA GLY A 40 -17.05 3.45 -15.60
C GLY A 40 -17.73 2.16 -16.04
N ARG A 41 -17.34 1.02 -15.45
CA ARG A 41 -17.84 -0.33 -15.79
C ARG A 41 -19.36 -0.41 -15.80
N GLY A 42 -20.02 0.07 -14.74
CA GLY A 42 -21.48 0.05 -14.62
C GLY A 42 -22.18 0.85 -15.74
N LYS A 43 -21.59 1.97 -16.17
CA LYS A 43 -22.13 2.79 -17.28
C LYS A 43 -22.06 2.04 -18.61
N VAL A 44 -20.96 1.31 -18.86
CA VAL A 44 -20.79 0.49 -20.06
C VAL A 44 -21.79 -0.66 -20.07
N LEU A 45 -21.94 -1.38 -18.95
CA LEU A 45 -22.93 -2.45 -18.83
C LEU A 45 -24.34 -1.95 -19.10
N ARG A 46 -24.70 -0.80 -18.54
CA ARG A 46 -26.01 -0.19 -18.81
C ARG A 46 -26.20 0.17 -20.27
N TRP A 47 -25.20 0.76 -20.91
CA TRP A 47 -25.25 1.04 -22.34
C TRP A 47 -25.42 -0.24 -23.18
N VAL A 48 -24.76 -1.35 -22.81
CA VAL A 48 -24.94 -2.66 -23.46
C VAL A 48 -26.39 -3.13 -23.31
N MET A 49 -26.96 -3.04 -22.12
CA MET A 49 -28.37 -3.40 -21.87
C MET A 49 -29.34 -2.52 -22.67
N ASP A 50 -29.11 -1.20 -22.71
CA ASP A 50 -29.94 -0.28 -23.48
C ASP A 50 -29.85 -0.54 -25.00
N LYS A 51 -28.68 -0.98 -25.48
CA LYS A 51 -28.44 -1.26 -26.90
C LYS A 51 -29.04 -2.59 -27.37
N TYR A 52 -28.89 -3.65 -26.57
CA TYR A 52 -29.28 -5.01 -26.96
C TYR A 52 -30.60 -5.48 -26.33
N GLY A 53 -31.18 -4.72 -25.41
CA GLY A 53 -32.39 -5.07 -24.67
C GLY A 53 -32.04 -5.61 -23.28
N HIS A 54 -32.75 -5.12 -22.26
CA HIS A 54 -32.51 -5.50 -20.85
C HIS A 54 -32.86 -6.98 -20.60
N GLU A 55 -33.87 -7.50 -21.28
CA GLU A 55 -34.28 -8.91 -21.23
C GLU A 55 -33.33 -9.88 -21.97
N ASN A 56 -32.48 -9.34 -22.85
CA ASN A 56 -31.51 -10.07 -23.65
C ASN A 56 -30.12 -10.11 -22.98
N CYS A 57 -29.97 -9.42 -21.84
CA CYS A 57 -28.71 -9.28 -21.12
C CYS A 57 -28.86 -9.76 -19.67
N ALA A 58 -27.84 -10.43 -19.14
CA ALA A 58 -27.82 -10.85 -17.74
C ALA A 58 -26.41 -11.02 -17.22
N HIS A 59 -26.22 -10.77 -15.94
CA HIS A 59 -24.99 -11.18 -15.26
C HIS A 59 -24.96 -12.70 -15.05
N ILE A 60 -23.77 -13.24 -14.84
CA ILE A 60 -23.59 -14.64 -14.43
C ILE A 60 -23.69 -14.73 -12.90
N ILE A 61 -24.36 -15.75 -12.37
CA ILE A 61 -24.38 -15.98 -10.91
C ILE A 61 -23.07 -16.57 -10.42
N THR A 62 -22.69 -16.21 -9.20
CA THR A 62 -21.68 -16.91 -8.43
C THR A 62 -22.31 -17.57 -7.22
N TYR A 63 -21.89 -18.79 -6.93
CA TYR A 63 -22.26 -19.50 -5.73
C TYR A 63 -21.10 -19.43 -4.74
N GLY A 64 -21.28 -18.64 -3.69
CA GLY A 64 -20.30 -18.56 -2.60
C GLY A 64 -20.36 -19.83 -1.76
N SER A 65 -19.33 -20.66 -1.83
CA SER A 65 -19.22 -21.85 -0.99
C SER A 65 -18.67 -21.52 0.40
N MET A 66 -18.98 -22.34 1.40
CA MET A 66 -18.41 -22.24 2.73
C MET A 66 -16.93 -22.65 2.70
N ALA A 67 -16.03 -21.66 2.57
CA ALA A 67 -14.60 -21.84 2.70
C ALA A 67 -14.19 -22.22 4.13
N THR A 68 -13.02 -22.86 4.30
CA THR A 68 -12.54 -23.44 5.57
C THR A 68 -12.60 -22.49 6.78
N LYS A 69 -12.20 -21.22 6.62
CA LYS A 69 -12.28 -20.22 7.71
C LYS A 69 -13.73 -19.78 7.98
N ASN A 70 -14.54 -19.63 6.93
CA ASN A 70 -15.94 -19.18 7.05
C ASN A 70 -16.85 -20.26 7.64
N SER A 71 -16.61 -21.54 7.34
CA SER A 71 -17.34 -22.66 7.93
C SER A 71 -17.17 -22.69 9.44
N ILE A 72 -15.95 -22.47 9.96
CA ILE A 72 -15.71 -22.36 11.41
C ILE A 72 -16.45 -21.15 11.99
N LYS A 73 -16.33 -19.96 11.41
CA LYS A 73 -16.96 -18.73 11.95
C LYS A 73 -18.49 -18.84 12.03
N ASP A 74 -19.12 -19.29 10.95
CA ASP A 74 -20.58 -19.34 10.88
C ASP A 74 -21.14 -20.39 11.85
N VAL A 75 -20.49 -21.56 11.97
CA VAL A 75 -20.89 -22.59 12.93
C VAL A 75 -20.60 -22.14 14.36
N ALA A 76 -19.45 -21.54 14.64
CA ALA A 76 -19.09 -21.03 15.96
C ALA A 76 -20.11 -20.02 16.48
N ARG A 77 -20.64 -19.16 15.59
CA ARG A 77 -21.71 -18.21 15.93
C ARG A 77 -23.01 -18.93 16.32
N VAL A 78 -23.36 -20.02 15.65
CA VAL A 78 -24.56 -20.82 15.96
C VAL A 78 -24.38 -21.59 17.27
N GLU A 79 -23.21 -22.19 17.50
CA GLU A 79 -22.85 -22.87 18.75
C GLU A 79 -22.63 -21.90 19.92
N LYS A 80 -22.63 -20.59 19.65
CA LYS A 80 -22.35 -19.51 20.62
C LYS A 80 -20.98 -19.67 21.29
N LEU A 81 -19.99 -20.09 20.51
CA LEU A 81 -18.59 -20.07 20.92
C LEU A 81 -18.12 -18.61 21.04
N PRO A 82 -17.38 -18.23 22.09
CA PRO A 82 -16.86 -16.86 22.23
C PRO A 82 -16.08 -16.41 20.98
N LEU A 83 -16.28 -15.14 20.58
CA LEU A 83 -15.71 -14.58 19.35
C LEU A 83 -14.18 -14.72 19.32
N ASP A 84 -13.53 -14.49 20.46
CA ASP A 84 -12.07 -14.59 20.58
C ASP A 84 -11.57 -16.01 20.31
N ARG A 85 -12.28 -17.02 20.79
CA ARG A 85 -11.94 -18.43 20.54
C ARG A 85 -12.19 -18.82 19.09
N ALA A 86 -13.32 -18.40 18.52
CA ALA A 86 -13.61 -18.63 17.10
C ALA A 86 -12.55 -17.98 16.18
N ASN A 87 -12.12 -16.76 16.51
CA ASN A 87 -11.05 -16.07 15.80
C ASN A 87 -9.70 -16.76 15.96
N ALA A 88 -9.38 -17.29 17.14
CA ALA A 88 -8.17 -18.08 17.36
C ALA A 88 -8.14 -19.34 16.49
N LEU A 89 -9.23 -20.12 16.44
CA LEU A 89 -9.35 -21.29 15.57
C LEU A 89 -9.19 -20.92 14.08
N CYS A 90 -9.74 -19.80 13.65
CA CYS A 90 -9.59 -19.34 12.27
C CYS A 90 -8.14 -18.93 11.93
N LYS A 91 -7.43 -18.33 12.89
CA LYS A 91 -6.02 -17.94 12.75
C LYS A 91 -5.08 -19.15 12.78
N ALA A 92 -5.48 -20.23 13.45
CA ALA A 92 -4.71 -21.47 13.48
C ALA A 92 -4.63 -22.17 12.10
N ILE A 93 -5.58 -21.89 11.19
CA ILE A 93 -5.53 -22.44 9.83
C ILE A 93 -4.36 -21.82 9.06
N PRO A 94 -3.36 -22.60 8.63
CA PRO A 94 -2.20 -22.09 7.90
C PRO A 94 -2.62 -21.60 6.50
N ASP A 95 -1.84 -20.69 5.92
CA ASP A 95 -2.12 -20.19 4.57
C ASP A 95 -1.77 -21.20 3.47
N ARG A 96 -0.84 -22.12 3.74
CA ARG A 96 -0.49 -23.25 2.88
C ARG A 96 -0.30 -24.51 3.69
N LEU A 97 -0.78 -25.63 3.14
CA LEU A 97 -0.56 -26.94 3.71
C LEU A 97 0.73 -27.57 3.15
N PRO A 98 1.43 -28.41 3.94
CA PRO A 98 2.57 -29.19 3.46
C PRO A 98 2.22 -30.07 2.25
N ASP A 99 3.25 -30.46 1.48
CA ASP A 99 3.17 -31.46 0.40
C ASP A 99 2.20 -31.13 -0.75
N GLY A 100 1.81 -29.87 -0.90
CA GLY A 100 0.84 -29.46 -1.93
C GLY A 100 -0.57 -29.97 -1.66
N ALA A 101 -0.88 -30.37 -0.41
CA ALA A 101 -2.21 -30.83 -0.03
C ALA A 101 -3.25 -29.72 -0.25
N LYS A 102 -4.43 -30.11 -0.76
CA LYS A 102 -5.53 -29.17 -0.98
C LYS A 102 -6.00 -28.58 0.35
N MET A 103 -6.14 -27.25 0.40
CA MET A 103 -6.73 -26.56 1.56
C MET A 103 -8.18 -27.01 1.76
N ASN A 104 -8.41 -27.69 2.88
CA ASN A 104 -9.72 -28.10 3.38
C ASN A 104 -9.59 -28.37 4.89
N LEU A 105 -10.71 -28.40 5.60
CA LEU A 105 -10.71 -28.47 7.06
C LEU A 105 -10.12 -29.79 7.58
N THR A 106 -10.36 -30.90 6.88
CA THR A 106 -9.81 -32.22 7.22
C THR A 106 -8.29 -32.23 7.21
N ASN A 107 -7.68 -31.68 6.15
CA ASN A 107 -6.23 -31.58 6.04
C ASN A 107 -5.69 -30.53 7.01
N ALA A 108 -6.34 -29.38 7.15
CA ALA A 108 -5.92 -28.34 8.09
C ALA A 108 -5.84 -28.88 9.52
N ILE A 109 -6.81 -29.68 9.96
CA ILE A 109 -6.81 -30.35 11.26
C ILE A 109 -5.71 -31.40 11.39
N LYS A 110 -5.42 -32.14 10.31
CA LYS A 110 -4.33 -33.12 10.31
C LYS A 110 -2.96 -32.46 10.54
N TYR A 111 -2.73 -31.29 9.95
CA TYR A 111 -1.45 -30.59 10.00
C TYR A 111 -1.35 -29.56 11.14
N THR A 112 -2.46 -29.20 11.80
CA THR A 112 -2.49 -28.15 12.83
C THR A 112 -2.92 -28.74 14.18
N PRO A 113 -2.01 -28.83 15.17
CA PRO A 113 -2.31 -29.38 16.49
C PRO A 113 -3.48 -28.69 17.20
N GLU A 114 -3.55 -27.36 17.15
CA GLU A 114 -4.60 -26.56 17.82
C GLU A 114 -6.01 -26.90 17.31
N LEU A 115 -6.16 -27.13 16.00
CA LEU A 115 -7.45 -27.51 15.41
C LEU A 115 -7.84 -28.96 15.75
N LYS A 116 -6.83 -29.82 15.92
CA LYS A 116 -7.03 -31.20 16.38
C LYS A 116 -7.44 -31.25 17.85
N GLU A 117 -6.84 -30.42 18.69
CA GLU A 117 -7.25 -30.25 20.09
C GLU A 117 -8.69 -29.73 20.18
N ALA A 118 -9.06 -28.76 19.34
CA ALA A 118 -10.42 -28.25 19.26
C ALA A 118 -11.46 -29.33 18.88
N GLU A 119 -11.10 -30.27 17.99
CA GLU A 119 -11.97 -31.39 17.62
C GLU A 119 -12.29 -32.30 18.82
N PHE A 120 -11.31 -32.52 19.70
CA PHE A 120 -11.44 -33.38 20.89
C PHE A 120 -11.59 -32.58 22.18
N SER A 121 -11.98 -31.30 22.09
CA SER A 121 -12.14 -30.42 23.26
C SER A 121 -13.22 -30.96 24.21
N THR A 122 -13.01 -30.77 25.51
CA THR A 122 -14.02 -31.06 26.53
C THR A 122 -15.19 -30.07 26.48
N ASP A 123 -14.98 -28.89 25.88
CA ASP A 123 -16.08 -27.97 25.56
C ASP A 123 -16.82 -28.48 24.32
N VAL A 124 -18.05 -28.92 24.55
CA VAL A 124 -18.96 -29.42 23.52
C VAL A 124 -19.19 -28.40 22.41
N ARG A 125 -19.22 -27.09 22.73
CA ARG A 125 -19.43 -26.03 21.72
C ARG A 125 -18.26 -25.99 20.73
N GLU A 126 -17.04 -26.13 21.23
CA GLU A 126 -15.84 -26.11 20.41
C GLU A 126 -15.71 -27.39 19.55
N SER A 127 -15.92 -28.56 20.16
CA SER A 127 -15.91 -29.83 19.43
C SER A 127 -17.01 -29.90 18.37
N ASN A 128 -18.23 -29.47 18.70
CA ASN A 128 -19.33 -29.36 17.74
C ASN A 128 -19.01 -28.39 16.60
N THR A 129 -18.37 -27.26 16.92
CA THR A 129 -17.98 -26.26 15.91
C THR A 129 -17.10 -26.91 14.84
N ILE A 130 -16.07 -27.65 15.23
CA ILE A 130 -15.18 -28.33 14.28
C ILE A 130 -15.91 -29.43 13.52
N LYS A 131 -16.70 -30.25 14.22
CA LYS A 131 -17.45 -31.35 13.61
C LYS A 131 -18.42 -30.86 12.53
N TYR A 132 -19.25 -29.87 12.84
CA TYR A 132 -20.23 -29.36 11.88
C TYR A 132 -19.58 -28.50 10.80
N ALA A 133 -18.50 -27.77 11.10
CA ALA A 133 -17.74 -27.06 10.07
C ALA A 133 -17.16 -28.01 9.01
N LYS A 134 -16.73 -29.24 9.39
CA LYS A 134 -16.29 -30.27 8.42
C LYS A 134 -17.42 -30.73 7.51
N MET A 135 -18.63 -30.86 8.05
CA MET A 135 -19.79 -31.32 7.29
C MET A 135 -20.32 -30.24 6.33
N LEU A 136 -20.20 -28.97 6.71
CA LEU A 136 -20.73 -27.84 5.95
C LEU A 136 -19.71 -27.22 4.98
N GLU A 137 -18.42 -27.52 5.11
CA GLU A 137 -17.40 -27.05 4.18
C GLU A 137 -17.74 -27.45 2.73
N GLY A 138 -17.66 -26.48 1.82
CA GLY A 138 -17.99 -26.68 0.40
C GLY A 138 -19.48 -26.63 0.05
N THR A 139 -20.38 -26.55 1.04
CA THR A 139 -21.80 -26.27 0.78
C THR A 139 -22.00 -24.83 0.30
N ILE A 140 -23.10 -24.57 -0.42
CA ILE A 140 -23.44 -23.23 -0.90
C ILE A 140 -24.00 -22.39 0.24
N ARG A 141 -23.35 -21.26 0.52
CA ARG A 141 -23.72 -20.31 1.57
C ARG A 141 -24.70 -19.25 1.07
N GLY A 142 -24.58 -18.87 -0.20
CA GLY A 142 -25.40 -17.83 -0.80
C GLY A 142 -25.05 -17.62 -2.27
N THR A 143 -25.82 -16.74 -2.89
CA THR A 143 -25.65 -16.31 -4.28
C THR A 143 -25.04 -14.92 -4.33
N GLY A 144 -24.26 -14.66 -5.36
CA GLY A 144 -23.72 -13.36 -5.69
C GLY A 144 -23.72 -13.16 -7.20
N ILE A 145 -23.32 -11.99 -7.64
CA ILE A 145 -23.11 -11.67 -9.06
C ILE A 145 -21.65 -11.93 -9.40
N HIS A 146 -21.38 -12.55 -10.56
CA HIS A 146 -20.02 -12.70 -11.07
C HIS A 146 -19.43 -11.31 -11.35
N ALA A 147 -18.23 -11.06 -10.81
CA ALA A 147 -17.61 -9.74 -10.87
C ALA A 147 -17.45 -9.22 -12.32
N CYS A 148 -17.24 -10.12 -13.28
CA CYS A 148 -16.92 -9.75 -14.67
C CYS A 148 -17.95 -10.27 -15.68
N GLY A 149 -18.68 -11.33 -15.33
CA GLY A 149 -19.30 -12.22 -16.30
C GLY A 149 -20.65 -11.71 -16.76
N PHE A 150 -20.77 -11.42 -18.05
CA PHE A 150 -21.98 -10.86 -18.63
C PHE A 150 -22.39 -11.63 -19.89
N ILE A 151 -23.67 -11.93 -20.02
CA ILE A 151 -24.24 -12.63 -21.16
C ILE A 151 -24.99 -11.65 -22.03
N ILE A 152 -24.74 -11.73 -23.34
CA ILE A 152 -25.49 -11.00 -24.37
C ILE A 152 -26.11 -12.03 -25.30
N CYS A 153 -27.43 -12.07 -25.35
CA CYS A 153 -28.19 -12.96 -26.21
C CYS A 153 -28.90 -12.18 -27.33
N ARG A 154 -29.28 -12.88 -28.40
CA ARG A 154 -30.11 -12.32 -29.47
C ARG A 154 -31.59 -12.23 -29.06
N ASP A 155 -32.04 -13.20 -28.28
CA ASP A 155 -33.43 -13.39 -27.83
C ASP A 155 -33.45 -13.32 -26.28
N PRO A 156 -34.63 -13.16 -25.63
CA PRO A 156 -34.69 -13.07 -24.17
C PRO A 156 -33.98 -14.24 -23.48
N ILE A 157 -33.11 -13.94 -22.51
CA ILE A 157 -32.23 -14.97 -21.89
C ILE A 157 -33.05 -16.07 -21.23
N SER A 158 -34.21 -15.74 -20.69
CA SER A 158 -35.15 -16.69 -20.08
C SER A 158 -35.62 -17.80 -21.01
N ASN A 159 -35.49 -17.63 -22.34
CA ASN A 159 -35.82 -18.67 -23.33
C ASN A 159 -34.76 -19.77 -23.39
N TRP A 160 -33.54 -19.48 -22.93
CA TRP A 160 -32.37 -20.37 -23.03
C TRP A 160 -31.95 -20.92 -21.68
N VAL A 161 -31.95 -20.09 -20.65
CA VAL A 161 -31.50 -20.45 -19.29
C VAL A 161 -32.41 -19.85 -18.22
N PRO A 162 -32.56 -20.51 -17.06
CA PRO A 162 -33.26 -19.92 -15.93
C PRO A 162 -32.55 -18.66 -15.44
N VAL A 163 -33.33 -17.63 -15.13
CA VAL A 163 -32.86 -16.32 -14.65
C VAL A 163 -33.42 -16.06 -13.25
N SER A 164 -32.68 -15.29 -12.45
CA SER A 164 -33.05 -14.76 -11.15
C SER A 164 -32.79 -13.25 -11.13
N THR A 165 -33.17 -12.57 -10.06
CA THR A 165 -32.87 -11.15 -9.88
C THR A 165 -31.97 -10.94 -8.67
N ALA A 166 -31.04 -9.99 -8.79
CA ALA A 166 -30.16 -9.57 -7.71
C ALA A 166 -30.08 -8.04 -7.66
N ASP A 167 -29.67 -7.49 -6.53
CA ASP A 167 -29.37 -6.06 -6.42
C ASP A 167 -28.19 -5.71 -7.33
N ASP A 168 -28.36 -4.65 -8.11
CA ASP A 168 -27.30 -4.15 -8.98
C ASP A 168 -26.18 -3.52 -8.12
N PRO A 169 -24.93 -4.00 -8.25
CA PRO A 169 -23.83 -3.52 -7.44
C PRO A 169 -23.39 -2.11 -7.83
N ASP A 170 -23.61 -1.70 -9.08
CA ASP A 170 -23.19 -0.41 -9.62
C ASP A 170 -24.30 0.65 -9.47
N PHE A 171 -25.56 0.22 -9.39
CA PHE A 171 -26.73 1.11 -9.25
C PHE A 171 -27.63 0.74 -8.06
N PRO A 172 -27.39 1.31 -6.86
CA PRO A 172 -28.18 1.03 -5.67
C PRO A 172 -29.68 1.27 -5.88
N GLY A 173 -30.50 0.31 -5.46
CA GLY A 173 -31.97 0.37 -5.57
C GLY A 173 -32.55 -0.18 -6.88
N LEU A 174 -31.69 -0.61 -7.82
CA LEU A 174 -32.12 -1.33 -9.03
C LEU A 174 -31.86 -2.83 -8.90
N LYS A 175 -32.70 -3.62 -9.57
CA LYS A 175 -32.51 -5.06 -9.72
C LYS A 175 -32.01 -5.37 -11.12
N THR A 176 -31.07 -6.29 -11.24
CA THR A 176 -30.54 -6.78 -12.51
C THR A 176 -30.83 -8.27 -12.70
N ALA A 177 -30.86 -8.71 -13.96
CA ALA A 177 -31.05 -10.10 -14.33
C ALA A 177 -29.73 -10.89 -14.12
N VAL A 178 -29.84 -12.07 -13.52
CA VAL A 178 -28.71 -12.96 -13.26
C VAL A 178 -29.05 -14.39 -13.65
N THR A 179 -28.23 -15.06 -14.47
CA THR A 179 -28.41 -16.47 -14.84
C THR A 179 -28.39 -17.36 -13.59
N GLN A 180 -29.13 -18.46 -13.53
CA GLN A 180 -28.99 -19.42 -12.42
C GLN A 180 -27.89 -20.47 -12.67
N TYR A 181 -27.31 -20.49 -13.87
CA TYR A 181 -26.12 -21.27 -14.18
C TYR A 181 -24.87 -20.44 -13.94
N ASP A 182 -23.90 -21.03 -13.25
CA ASP A 182 -22.59 -20.44 -13.02
C ASP A 182 -21.70 -20.53 -14.27
N GLY A 183 -20.51 -19.92 -14.21
CA GLY A 183 -19.56 -19.85 -15.33
C GLY A 183 -19.28 -21.19 -16.01
N HIS A 184 -19.16 -22.28 -15.24
CA HIS A 184 -18.82 -23.60 -15.80
C HIS A 184 -19.94 -24.18 -16.67
N VAL A 185 -21.19 -23.97 -16.26
CA VAL A 185 -22.36 -24.53 -16.94
C VAL A 185 -22.80 -23.61 -18.07
N ILE A 186 -22.77 -22.28 -17.86
CA ILE A 186 -23.27 -21.32 -18.85
C ILE A 186 -22.47 -21.39 -20.16
N GLU A 187 -21.15 -21.62 -20.12
CA GLU A 187 -20.32 -21.77 -21.32
C GLU A 187 -20.77 -22.95 -22.20
N SER A 188 -21.30 -24.02 -21.60
CA SER A 188 -21.78 -25.19 -22.34
C SER A 188 -23.09 -24.96 -23.08
N THR A 189 -23.83 -23.90 -22.75
CA THR A 189 -25.12 -23.57 -23.38
C THR A 189 -24.96 -22.94 -24.76
N GLY A 190 -23.76 -22.49 -25.12
CA GLY A 190 -23.48 -21.80 -26.39
C GLY A 190 -23.85 -20.32 -26.40
N LEU A 191 -24.27 -19.76 -25.26
CA LEU A 191 -24.49 -18.32 -25.09
C LEU A 191 -23.15 -17.57 -25.13
N ILE A 192 -23.19 -16.35 -25.68
CA ILE A 192 -22.00 -15.49 -25.76
C ILE A 192 -21.78 -14.87 -24.39
N LYS A 193 -20.67 -15.27 -23.78
CA LYS A 193 -20.10 -14.66 -22.57
C LYS A 193 -19.15 -13.55 -22.98
N MET A 194 -19.21 -12.42 -22.27
CA MET A 194 -18.22 -11.35 -22.31
C MET A 194 -17.84 -10.99 -20.88
N ASP A 195 -16.54 -10.82 -20.62
CA ASP A 195 -16.07 -10.38 -19.32
C ASP A 195 -15.79 -8.86 -19.33
N PHE A 196 -16.54 -8.13 -18.52
CA PHE A 196 -16.38 -6.71 -18.22
C PHE A 196 -15.69 -6.58 -16.86
N LEU A 197 -14.38 -6.43 -16.85
CA LEU A 197 -13.59 -6.37 -15.63
C LEU A 197 -13.52 -4.94 -15.12
N GLY A 198 -13.70 -4.76 -13.81
CA GLY A 198 -13.32 -3.53 -13.12
C GLY A 198 -11.87 -3.63 -12.68
N LEU A 199 -11.01 -2.77 -13.22
CA LEU A 199 -9.59 -2.71 -12.87
C LEU A 199 -9.30 -1.41 -12.12
N LYS A 200 -9.07 -1.55 -10.81
CA LYS A 200 -8.70 -0.44 -9.90
C LYS A 200 -7.61 0.47 -10.45
N THR A 201 -6.58 -0.10 -11.08
CA THR A 201 -5.47 0.64 -11.68
C THR A 201 -5.93 1.64 -12.73
N LEU A 202 -6.94 1.31 -13.54
CA LEU A 202 -7.48 2.26 -14.53
C LEU A 202 -8.17 3.43 -13.83
N SER A 203 -8.87 3.17 -12.72
CA SER A 203 -9.45 4.22 -11.89
C SER A 203 -8.37 5.09 -11.23
N GLU A 204 -7.27 4.49 -10.77
CA GLU A 204 -6.09 5.19 -10.22
C GLU A 204 -5.45 6.11 -11.26
N MET A 205 -5.22 5.63 -12.49
CA MET A 205 -4.66 6.45 -13.57
C MET A 205 -5.60 7.58 -13.99
N LYS A 206 -6.91 7.32 -14.03
CA LYS A 206 -7.93 8.34 -14.32
C LYS A 206 -7.96 9.43 -13.24
N GLU A 207 -7.85 9.04 -11.97
CA GLU A 207 -7.75 9.99 -10.87
C GLU A 207 -6.45 10.79 -10.94
N ALA A 208 -5.32 10.14 -11.25
CA ALA A 208 -4.05 10.83 -11.45
C ALA A 208 -4.13 11.88 -12.57
N CYS A 209 -4.72 11.55 -13.72
CA CYS A 209 -4.91 12.51 -14.81
C CYS A 209 -5.81 13.69 -14.39
N LYS A 210 -6.81 13.46 -13.53
CA LYS A 210 -7.66 14.52 -12.97
C LYS A 210 -6.86 15.44 -12.05
N VAL A 211 -6.09 14.87 -11.13
CA VAL A 211 -5.26 15.65 -10.18
C VAL A 211 -4.19 16.45 -10.93
N ILE A 212 -3.49 15.84 -11.89
CA ILE A 212 -2.48 16.50 -12.73
C ILE A 212 -3.08 17.70 -13.47
N LYS A 213 -4.24 17.51 -14.09
CA LYS A 213 -4.93 18.61 -14.78
C LYS A 213 -5.35 19.72 -13.83
N GLN A 214 -5.69 19.40 -12.58
CA GLN A 214 -6.08 20.39 -11.58
C GLN A 214 -4.89 21.20 -11.06
N THR A 215 -3.72 20.57 -10.92
CA THR A 215 -2.53 21.19 -10.29
C THR A 215 -1.63 21.87 -11.31
N THR A 216 -1.32 21.19 -12.40
CA THR A 216 -0.39 21.68 -13.45
C THR A 216 -1.10 22.29 -14.65
N GLY A 217 -2.35 21.89 -14.89
CA GLY A 217 -3.08 22.21 -16.12
C GLY A 217 -2.80 21.24 -17.29
N ASP A 218 -1.86 20.31 -17.12
CA ASP A 218 -1.48 19.37 -18.17
C ASP A 218 -2.57 18.33 -18.44
N VAL A 219 -2.75 18.01 -19.72
CA VAL A 219 -3.69 16.98 -20.17
C VAL A 219 -2.87 15.82 -20.74
N ILE A 220 -2.71 14.78 -19.94
CA ILE A 220 -1.95 13.59 -20.32
C ILE A 220 -2.82 12.66 -21.16
N ASP A 221 -2.31 12.26 -22.31
CA ASP A 221 -2.86 11.18 -23.12
C ASP A 221 -2.10 9.87 -22.85
N LEU A 222 -2.70 9.00 -22.05
CA LEU A 222 -2.11 7.71 -21.67
C LEU A 222 -1.94 6.77 -22.86
N ASP A 223 -2.71 6.94 -23.95
CA ASP A 223 -2.61 6.08 -25.14
C ASP A 223 -1.35 6.38 -25.97
N HIS A 224 -0.73 7.55 -25.80
CA HIS A 224 0.36 8.05 -26.65
C HIS A 224 1.64 8.41 -25.87
N ILE A 225 1.85 7.84 -24.69
CA ILE A 225 3.10 8.03 -23.93
C ILE A 225 4.31 7.41 -24.64
N PRO A 226 5.50 8.04 -24.58
CA PRO A 226 6.72 7.50 -25.17
C PRO A 226 7.16 6.21 -24.45
N ILE A 227 7.47 5.17 -25.22
CA ILE A 227 7.83 3.84 -24.69
C ILE A 227 9.32 3.70 -24.33
N ASP A 228 10.12 4.67 -24.75
CA ASP A 228 11.55 4.81 -24.58
C ASP A 228 11.90 5.93 -23.59
N ASP A 229 10.99 6.27 -22.69
CA ASP A 229 11.17 7.33 -21.70
C ASP A 229 12.20 6.96 -20.63
N GLU A 230 13.28 7.73 -20.57
CA GLU A 230 14.41 7.46 -19.70
C GLU A 230 14.03 7.50 -18.20
N LEU A 231 13.25 8.51 -17.78
CA LEU A 231 12.85 8.68 -16.38
C LEU A 231 12.02 7.50 -15.89
N THR A 232 11.12 6.98 -16.73
CA THR A 232 10.32 5.80 -16.44
C THR A 232 11.19 4.56 -16.23
N TYR A 233 12.20 4.32 -17.08
CA TYR A 233 13.12 3.20 -16.88
C TYR A 233 14.01 3.39 -15.66
N GLN A 234 14.49 4.60 -15.38
CA GLN A 234 15.29 4.89 -14.18
C GLN A 234 14.54 4.52 -12.90
N LEU A 235 13.23 4.79 -12.84
CA LEU A 235 12.37 4.39 -11.71
C LEU A 235 12.39 2.86 -11.49
N TYR A 236 12.27 2.08 -12.56
CA TYR A 236 12.36 0.62 -12.49
C TYR A 236 13.78 0.15 -12.13
N GLN A 237 14.82 0.76 -12.71
CA GLN A 237 16.22 0.43 -12.44
C GLN A 237 16.61 0.69 -10.97
N GLN A 238 16.00 1.68 -10.34
CA GLN A 238 16.18 1.97 -8.91
C GLN A 238 15.31 1.09 -8.01
N GLY A 239 14.35 0.35 -8.57
CA GLY A 239 13.39 -0.44 -7.82
C GLY A 239 12.35 0.39 -7.06
N ARG A 240 12.14 1.66 -7.45
CA ARG A 240 11.18 2.59 -6.82
C ARG A 240 9.76 2.36 -7.31
N THR A 241 9.28 1.12 -7.25
CA THR A 241 8.04 0.66 -7.88
C THR A 241 6.84 0.58 -6.93
N ILE A 242 6.95 1.09 -5.71
CA ILE A 242 5.79 1.20 -4.80
C ILE A 242 4.72 2.06 -5.48
N GLY A 243 3.47 1.58 -5.49
CA GLY A 243 2.37 2.22 -6.20
C GLY A 243 2.28 1.91 -7.70
N THR A 244 3.26 1.23 -8.31
CA THR A 244 3.19 0.84 -9.74
C THR A 244 2.55 -0.54 -9.94
N PHE A 245 1.71 -0.68 -10.95
CA PHE A 245 0.95 -1.92 -11.16
C PHE A 245 1.86 -3.14 -11.42
N GLN A 246 1.55 -4.30 -10.82
CA GLN A 246 2.28 -5.59 -10.92
C GLN A 246 3.71 -5.63 -10.35
N PHE A 247 4.41 -4.50 -10.18
CA PHE A 247 5.83 -4.46 -9.82
C PHE A 247 6.13 -4.03 -8.38
N GLU A 248 5.13 -3.92 -7.49
CA GLU A 248 5.31 -3.37 -6.14
C GLU A 248 6.03 -4.29 -5.13
N SER A 249 6.11 -5.61 -5.36
CA SER A 249 6.58 -6.53 -4.31
C SER A 249 8.09 -6.39 -4.05
N PRO A 250 8.57 -6.54 -2.79
CA PRO A 250 9.99 -6.35 -2.46
C PRO A 250 10.95 -7.25 -3.26
N GLY A 251 10.56 -8.50 -3.50
CA GLY A 251 11.36 -9.42 -4.33
C GLY A 251 11.40 -9.01 -5.80
N MET A 252 10.33 -8.42 -6.32
CA MET A 252 10.31 -7.88 -7.69
C MET A 252 11.21 -6.65 -7.79
N GLN A 253 11.14 -5.74 -6.81
CA GLN A 253 12.02 -4.56 -6.71
C GLN A 253 13.50 -4.94 -6.68
N LYS A 254 13.85 -6.00 -5.94
CA LYS A 254 15.20 -6.55 -5.93
C LYS A 254 15.65 -6.97 -7.34
N TYR A 255 14.85 -7.80 -8.03
CA TYR A 255 15.21 -8.26 -9.36
C TYR A 255 15.24 -7.15 -10.40
N LEU A 256 14.38 -6.13 -10.29
CA LEU A 256 14.42 -4.97 -11.18
C LEU A 256 15.71 -4.16 -11.03
N ARG A 257 16.21 -3.99 -9.79
CA ARG A 257 17.51 -3.34 -9.53
C ARG A 257 18.69 -4.11 -10.12
N GLU A 258 18.62 -5.43 -10.09
CA GLU A 258 19.64 -6.30 -10.67
C GLU A 258 19.54 -6.37 -12.21
N LEU A 259 18.32 -6.42 -12.75
CA LEU A 259 18.05 -6.48 -14.19
C LEU A 259 18.34 -5.18 -14.91
N LYS A 260 18.12 -4.04 -14.24
CA LYS A 260 18.19 -2.68 -14.80
C LYS A 260 17.47 -2.59 -16.16
N PRO A 261 16.13 -2.72 -16.21
CA PRO A 261 15.37 -2.72 -17.47
C PRO A 261 15.69 -1.47 -18.31
N THR A 262 15.88 -1.68 -19.61
CA THR A 262 16.21 -0.61 -20.59
C THR A 262 15.28 -0.60 -21.79
N VAL A 263 14.51 -1.67 -21.98
CA VAL A 263 13.54 -1.84 -23.06
C VAL A 263 12.25 -2.42 -22.51
N PHE A 264 11.15 -2.22 -23.22
CA PHE A 264 9.82 -2.65 -22.76
C PHE A 264 9.73 -4.18 -22.62
N GLU A 265 10.41 -4.93 -23.50
CA GLU A 265 10.47 -6.39 -23.49
C GLU A 265 11.00 -6.95 -22.15
N ASP A 266 11.91 -6.23 -21.47
CA ASP A 266 12.40 -6.61 -20.15
C ASP A 266 11.25 -6.64 -19.12
N LEU A 267 10.33 -5.66 -19.18
CA LEU A 267 9.17 -5.58 -18.30
C LEU A 267 8.16 -6.69 -18.61
N ILE A 268 7.96 -7.00 -19.90
CA ILE A 268 7.10 -8.13 -20.32
C ILE A 268 7.67 -9.45 -19.77
N ALA A 269 8.98 -9.65 -19.87
CA ALA A 269 9.65 -10.86 -19.39
C ALA A 269 9.59 -10.98 -17.87
N MET A 270 9.85 -9.90 -17.12
CA MET A 270 9.79 -9.93 -15.66
C MET A 270 8.40 -10.23 -15.12
N ASN A 271 7.35 -9.65 -15.73
CA ASN A 271 5.96 -9.94 -15.38
C ASN A 271 5.59 -11.43 -15.61
N ALA A 272 6.20 -12.06 -16.61
CA ALA A 272 6.04 -13.49 -16.88
C ALA A 272 6.85 -14.38 -15.91
N LEU A 273 8.11 -14.01 -15.65
CA LEU A 273 9.08 -14.83 -14.90
C LEU A 273 8.91 -14.78 -13.38
N TYR A 274 8.42 -13.68 -12.82
CA TYR A 274 8.32 -13.49 -11.36
C TYR A 274 7.14 -14.26 -10.75
N ARG A 275 7.22 -15.60 -10.78
CA ARG A 275 6.22 -16.53 -10.23
C ARG A 275 6.91 -17.77 -9.66
N PRO A 276 6.28 -18.48 -8.69
CA PRO A 276 6.84 -19.72 -8.17
C PRO A 276 7.09 -20.76 -9.28
N GLY A 277 8.35 -21.16 -9.46
CA GLY A 277 8.80 -22.03 -10.55
C GLY A 277 9.72 -21.30 -11.55
N PRO A 278 9.20 -20.40 -12.40
CA PRO A 278 10.04 -19.69 -13.37
C PRO A 278 11.01 -18.67 -12.73
N MET A 279 10.81 -18.31 -11.45
CA MET A 279 11.75 -17.45 -10.71
C MET A 279 13.19 -17.96 -10.70
N ASP A 280 13.40 -19.28 -10.81
CA ASP A 280 14.74 -19.88 -10.84
C ASP A 280 15.54 -19.47 -12.10
N TYR A 281 14.85 -19.02 -13.16
CA TYR A 281 15.49 -18.56 -14.40
C TYR A 281 15.82 -17.05 -14.38
N ILE A 282 15.30 -16.28 -13.42
CA ILE A 282 15.54 -14.83 -13.34
C ILE A 282 17.04 -14.51 -13.21
N PRO A 283 17.83 -15.20 -12.35
CA PRO A 283 19.27 -14.93 -12.25
C PRO A 283 20.00 -15.11 -13.59
N SER A 284 19.70 -16.16 -14.34
CA SER A 284 20.30 -16.41 -15.66
C SER A 284 19.82 -15.39 -16.70
N PHE A 285 18.56 -14.97 -16.65
CA PHE A 285 18.02 -13.91 -17.50
C PHE A 285 18.79 -12.59 -17.28
N ILE A 286 19.01 -12.22 -16.02
CA ILE A 286 19.77 -11.02 -15.62
C ILE A 286 21.24 -11.14 -16.03
N ALA A 287 21.89 -12.27 -15.76
CA ALA A 287 23.30 -12.48 -16.08
C ALA A 287 23.55 -12.39 -17.59
N ARG A 288 22.66 -12.96 -18.41
CA ARG A 288 22.75 -12.90 -19.88
C ARG A 288 22.54 -11.49 -20.41
N LYS A 289 21.54 -10.78 -19.88
CA LYS A 289 21.30 -9.38 -20.25
C LYS A 289 22.51 -8.50 -19.94
N ASN A 290 23.09 -8.66 -18.74
CA ASN A 290 24.22 -7.87 -18.28
C ASN A 290 25.57 -8.31 -18.88
N GLY A 291 25.58 -9.28 -19.81
CA GLY A 291 26.80 -9.79 -20.45
C GLY A 291 27.72 -10.60 -19.53
N GLN A 292 27.23 -11.04 -18.37
CA GLN A 292 27.95 -11.88 -17.40
C GLN A 292 27.88 -13.37 -17.78
N GLU A 293 26.85 -13.77 -18.53
CA GLU A 293 26.67 -15.10 -19.11
C GLU A 293 26.52 -14.99 -20.63
N GLU A 294 27.16 -15.87 -21.38
CA GLU A 294 27.06 -15.91 -22.84
C GLU A 294 25.66 -16.39 -23.28
N ILE A 295 25.02 -15.64 -24.18
CA ILE A 295 23.74 -16.04 -24.78
C ILE A 295 23.99 -17.17 -25.78
N LYS A 296 23.67 -18.40 -25.37
CA LYS A 296 23.77 -19.59 -26.23
C LYS A 296 22.40 -20.04 -26.71
N TYR A 297 22.29 -20.23 -28.01
CA TYR A 297 21.13 -20.86 -28.65
C TYR A 297 21.49 -22.30 -29.01
N ASP A 298 20.63 -23.26 -28.64
CA ASP A 298 20.86 -24.68 -28.95
C ASP A 298 20.96 -24.93 -30.46
N ILE A 299 20.16 -24.20 -31.23
CA ILE A 299 20.22 -24.17 -32.70
C ILE A 299 20.19 -22.69 -33.13
N PRO A 300 21.08 -22.23 -34.04
CA PRO A 300 21.16 -20.81 -34.42
C PRO A 300 19.83 -20.18 -34.86
N CYS A 301 18.96 -20.95 -35.50
CA CYS A 301 17.67 -20.45 -35.97
C CYS A 301 16.70 -20.05 -34.84
N MET A 302 16.94 -20.51 -33.60
CA MET A 302 16.13 -20.17 -32.43
C MET A 302 16.32 -18.72 -31.97
N GLU A 303 17.44 -18.08 -32.34
CA GLU A 303 17.73 -16.67 -32.04
C GLU A 303 16.55 -15.78 -32.45
N LYS A 304 15.94 -16.05 -33.60
CA LYS A 304 14.81 -15.27 -34.14
C LYS A 304 13.67 -15.04 -33.14
N TYR A 305 13.35 -16.02 -32.29
CA TYR A 305 12.23 -15.94 -31.35
C TYR A 305 12.65 -15.85 -29.88
N LEU A 306 13.93 -16.09 -29.58
CA LEU A 306 14.47 -16.06 -28.22
C LEU A 306 15.42 -14.88 -27.97
N LYS A 307 15.66 -14.02 -28.97
CA LYS A 307 16.52 -12.83 -28.82
C LYS A 307 16.02 -11.91 -27.71
N ASP A 308 14.72 -11.57 -27.72
CA ASP A 308 14.11 -10.66 -26.75
C ASP A 308 14.05 -11.23 -25.32
N THR A 309 14.34 -12.52 -25.16
CA THR A 309 14.39 -13.20 -23.87
C THR A 309 15.76 -13.81 -23.57
N TYR A 310 16.81 -13.30 -24.22
CA TYR A 310 18.20 -13.67 -24.00
C TYR A 310 18.43 -15.20 -24.05
N GLY A 311 17.79 -15.88 -25.00
CA GLY A 311 17.93 -17.33 -25.19
C GLY A 311 17.11 -18.20 -24.22
N ILE A 312 16.31 -17.60 -23.33
CA ILE A 312 15.47 -18.33 -22.38
C ILE A 312 14.05 -18.45 -22.96
N THR A 313 13.45 -19.62 -22.89
CA THR A 313 12.04 -19.80 -23.29
C THR A 313 11.14 -19.32 -22.15
N VAL A 314 10.37 -18.26 -22.38
CA VAL A 314 9.50 -17.61 -21.38
C VAL A 314 8.02 -17.67 -21.77
N TYR A 315 7.72 -17.65 -23.07
CA TYR A 315 6.35 -17.55 -23.56
C TYR A 315 5.84 -18.80 -24.27
N GLN A 316 4.53 -19.02 -24.19
CA GLN A 316 3.81 -20.04 -24.95
C GLN A 316 3.97 -19.85 -26.46
N GLU A 317 3.95 -18.59 -26.91
CA GLU A 317 4.09 -18.19 -28.30
C GLU A 317 5.47 -18.56 -28.86
N GLN A 318 6.54 -18.48 -28.04
CA GLN A 318 7.88 -18.91 -28.44
C GLN A 318 7.92 -20.40 -28.73
N VAL A 319 7.31 -21.24 -27.88
CA VAL A 319 7.21 -22.70 -28.14
C VAL A 319 6.41 -22.99 -29.41
N MET A 320 5.33 -22.23 -29.65
CA MET A 320 4.54 -22.38 -30.87
C MET A 320 5.33 -22.02 -32.13
N LEU A 321 6.08 -20.91 -32.10
CA LEU A 321 6.90 -20.45 -33.23
C LEU A 321 8.11 -21.35 -33.47
N LEU A 322 8.78 -21.78 -32.40
CA LEU A 322 9.93 -22.68 -32.48
C LEU A 322 9.53 -24.07 -32.97
N SER A 323 8.39 -24.63 -32.55
CA SER A 323 7.92 -25.93 -33.07
C SER A 323 7.61 -25.89 -34.57
N ARG A 324 7.11 -24.76 -35.07
CA ARG A 324 6.91 -24.53 -36.51
C ARG A 324 8.25 -24.41 -37.25
N GLN A 325 9.23 -23.73 -36.67
CA GLN A 325 10.52 -23.49 -37.32
C GLN A 325 11.45 -24.71 -37.28
N LEU A 326 11.52 -25.40 -36.15
CA LEU A 326 12.40 -26.54 -35.92
C LEU A 326 11.85 -27.83 -36.52
N ALA A 327 10.53 -28.05 -36.43
CA ALA A 327 9.91 -29.33 -36.78
C ALA A 327 8.73 -29.19 -37.76
N SER A 328 8.56 -28.03 -38.42
CA SER A 328 7.53 -27.82 -39.45
C SER A 328 6.10 -28.16 -38.99
N PHE A 329 5.81 -28.00 -37.69
CA PHE A 329 4.46 -28.18 -37.15
C PHE A 329 3.48 -27.22 -37.82
N THR A 330 2.25 -27.67 -38.04
CA THR A 330 1.18 -26.78 -38.53
C THR A 330 0.75 -25.79 -37.44
N ARG A 331 -0.03 -24.78 -37.83
CA ARG A 331 -0.61 -23.81 -36.88
C ARG A 331 -1.46 -24.52 -35.83
N GLY A 332 -2.36 -25.41 -36.24
CA GLY A 332 -3.14 -26.25 -35.34
C GLY A 332 -2.31 -27.16 -34.43
N GLU A 333 -1.25 -27.77 -34.94
CA GLU A 333 -0.38 -28.66 -34.15
C GLU A 333 0.38 -27.91 -33.04
N SER A 334 0.92 -26.74 -33.37
CA SER A 334 1.59 -25.89 -32.38
C SER A 334 0.63 -25.42 -31.26
N ASP A 335 -0.63 -25.11 -31.59
CA ASP A 335 -1.66 -24.73 -30.61
C ASP A 335 -2.07 -25.91 -29.70
N ALA A 336 -2.11 -27.12 -30.28
CA ALA A 336 -2.39 -28.35 -29.57
C ALA A 336 -1.25 -28.72 -28.60
N LEU A 337 0.02 -28.57 -29.03
CA LEU A 337 1.20 -28.74 -28.19
C LEU A 337 1.14 -27.82 -26.97
N ARG A 338 0.89 -26.51 -27.17
CA ARG A 338 0.73 -25.54 -26.09
C ARG A 338 -0.36 -25.94 -25.09
N LYS A 339 -1.54 -26.37 -25.56
CA LYS A 339 -2.65 -26.84 -24.69
C LYS A 339 -2.29 -28.08 -23.90
N ALA A 340 -1.61 -29.03 -24.54
CA ALA A 340 -1.17 -30.26 -23.91
C ALA A 340 -0.17 -29.97 -22.78
N MET A 341 0.78 -29.06 -23.03
CA MET A 341 1.73 -28.55 -22.06
C MET A 341 1.02 -27.82 -20.89
N GLY A 342 0.14 -26.86 -21.18
CA GLY A 342 -0.55 -26.09 -20.14
C GLY A 342 -1.51 -26.90 -19.26
N LYS A 343 -2.19 -27.92 -19.82
CA LYS A 343 -3.08 -28.83 -19.05
C LYS A 343 -2.36 -30.05 -18.48
N LYS A 344 -1.03 -30.12 -18.56
CA LYS A 344 -0.21 -31.26 -18.13
C LYS A 344 -0.71 -32.61 -18.68
N LYS A 345 -1.20 -32.63 -19.92
CA LYS A 345 -1.73 -33.84 -20.57
C LYS A 345 -0.58 -34.66 -21.15
N LYS A 346 0.12 -35.36 -20.26
CA LYS A 346 1.35 -36.11 -20.57
C LYS A 346 1.20 -37.04 -21.79
N ALA A 347 0.09 -37.77 -21.88
CA ALA A 347 -0.18 -38.67 -23.01
C ALA A 347 -0.20 -37.97 -24.40
N ILE A 348 -0.64 -36.72 -24.48
CA ILE A 348 -0.68 -35.97 -25.75
C ILE A 348 0.71 -35.42 -26.08
N VAL A 349 1.44 -34.94 -25.07
CA VAL A 349 2.82 -34.45 -25.23
C VAL A 349 3.73 -35.60 -25.70
N ASP A 350 3.64 -36.75 -25.04
CA ASP A 350 4.41 -37.94 -25.38
C ASP A 350 4.12 -38.44 -26.81
N ALA A 351 2.89 -38.28 -27.30
CA ALA A 351 2.53 -38.63 -28.67
C ALA A 351 3.11 -37.67 -29.73
N MET A 352 3.36 -36.40 -29.37
CA MET A 352 3.92 -35.39 -30.27
C MET A 352 5.45 -35.42 -30.33
N LYS A 353 6.13 -35.94 -29.29
CA LYS A 353 7.59 -36.01 -29.21
C LYS A 353 8.25 -36.77 -30.36
N PRO A 354 7.82 -37.99 -30.76
CA PRO A 354 8.42 -38.70 -31.89
C PRO A 354 8.29 -37.92 -33.20
N LYS A 355 7.16 -37.22 -33.37
CA LYS A 355 6.91 -36.40 -34.55
C LYS A 355 7.84 -35.19 -34.60
N PHE A 356 8.03 -34.49 -33.48
CA PHE A 356 8.96 -33.37 -33.36
C PHE A 356 10.40 -33.77 -33.73
N ILE A 357 10.88 -34.88 -33.18
CA ILE A 357 12.25 -35.36 -33.46
C ILE A 357 12.40 -35.75 -34.93
N LYS A 358 11.44 -36.50 -35.49
CA LYS A 358 11.50 -36.93 -36.89
C LYS A 358 11.53 -35.74 -37.86
N GLN A 359 10.62 -34.78 -37.69
CA GLN A 359 10.55 -33.62 -38.58
C GLN A 359 11.73 -32.67 -38.36
N GLY A 360 12.24 -32.55 -37.14
CA GLY A 360 13.46 -31.79 -36.87
C GLY A 360 14.71 -32.40 -37.52
N GLN A 361 14.81 -33.73 -37.58
CA GLN A 361 15.86 -34.42 -38.33
C GLN A 361 15.72 -34.19 -39.84
N GLU A 362 14.49 -34.24 -40.38
CA GLU A 362 14.21 -33.91 -41.78
C GLU A 362 14.63 -32.47 -42.13
N ASN A 363 14.58 -31.56 -41.16
CA ASN A 363 15.04 -30.17 -41.26
C ASN A 363 16.56 -30.00 -41.00
N GLY A 364 17.31 -31.08 -40.78
CA GLY A 364 18.78 -31.07 -40.64
C GLY A 364 19.31 -30.79 -39.24
N HIS A 365 18.50 -30.95 -38.19
CA HIS A 365 18.91 -30.74 -36.79
C HIS A 365 19.35 -32.05 -36.11
N ASP A 366 20.34 -31.97 -35.21
CA ASP A 366 20.83 -33.13 -34.46
C ASP A 366 19.73 -33.67 -33.49
N PRO A 367 19.40 -34.97 -33.57
CA PRO A 367 18.45 -35.62 -32.67
C PRO A 367 18.70 -35.34 -31.18
N LYS A 368 19.96 -35.31 -30.73
CA LYS A 368 20.32 -35.09 -29.32
C LYS A 368 19.99 -33.67 -28.86
N ILE A 369 20.19 -32.69 -29.75
CA ILE A 369 19.85 -31.29 -29.47
C ILE A 369 18.33 -31.13 -29.42
N LEU A 370 17.59 -31.78 -30.33
CA LEU A 370 16.13 -31.78 -30.31
C LEU A 370 15.55 -32.43 -29.05
N GLU A 371 16.16 -33.52 -28.57
CA GLU A 371 15.77 -34.15 -27.30
C GLU A 371 16.00 -33.23 -26.10
N LYS A 372 17.13 -32.51 -26.07
CA LYS A 372 17.40 -31.49 -25.05
C LYS A 372 16.34 -30.38 -25.08
N ILE A 373 16.09 -29.79 -26.25
CA ILE A 373 15.09 -28.72 -26.43
C ILE A 373 13.70 -29.18 -25.96
N TRP A 374 13.29 -30.40 -26.34
CA TRP A 374 12.02 -30.96 -25.90
C TRP A 374 11.96 -31.16 -24.38
N GLY A 375 13.03 -31.65 -23.77
CA GLY A 375 13.14 -31.79 -22.31
C GLY A 375 13.06 -30.44 -21.58
N ASP A 376 13.67 -29.40 -22.14
CA ASP A 376 13.59 -28.03 -21.62
C ASP A 376 12.14 -27.50 -21.73
N TRP A 377 11.45 -27.77 -22.84
CA TRP A 377 10.02 -27.43 -23.00
C TRP A 377 9.10 -28.19 -22.04
N GLU A 378 9.37 -29.46 -21.74
CA GLU A 378 8.59 -30.25 -20.76
C GLU A 378 8.71 -29.66 -19.34
N LYS A 379 9.92 -29.24 -18.95
CA LYS A 379 10.14 -28.53 -17.67
C LYS A 379 9.44 -27.17 -17.66
N PHE A 380 9.54 -26.43 -18.77
CA PHE A 380 8.92 -25.12 -18.94
C PHE A 380 7.39 -25.16 -19.03
N ALA A 381 6.79 -26.23 -19.55
CA ALA A 381 5.35 -26.37 -19.76
C ALA A 381 4.51 -26.10 -18.51
N SER A 382 5.06 -26.36 -17.32
CA SER A 382 4.39 -26.08 -16.04
C SER A 382 4.28 -24.58 -15.71
N TYR A 383 5.04 -23.74 -16.41
CA TYR A 383 5.28 -22.33 -16.08
C TYR A 383 5.15 -21.39 -17.28
N ALA A 384 4.77 -21.91 -18.45
CA ALA A 384 4.68 -21.15 -19.68
C ALA A 384 3.60 -20.06 -19.63
N PHE A 385 4.00 -18.81 -19.92
CA PHE A 385 3.11 -17.66 -19.84
C PHE A 385 2.64 -17.17 -21.21
N ASN A 386 1.50 -16.47 -21.25
CA ASN A 386 0.95 -15.90 -22.48
C ASN A 386 1.56 -14.51 -22.75
N LYS A 387 2.31 -14.37 -23.85
CA LYS A 387 2.97 -13.11 -24.21
C LYS A 387 1.96 -11.98 -24.42
N SER A 388 0.82 -12.23 -25.06
CA SER A 388 -0.18 -11.18 -25.31
C SER A 388 -0.73 -10.57 -24.01
N HIS A 389 -1.13 -11.40 -23.04
CA HIS A 389 -1.59 -10.92 -21.74
C HIS A 389 -0.47 -10.23 -20.95
N ALA A 390 0.76 -10.77 -20.97
CA ALA A 390 1.91 -10.13 -20.33
C ALA A 390 2.16 -8.73 -20.89
N THR A 391 2.12 -8.60 -22.22
CA THR A 391 2.39 -7.34 -22.94
C THR A 391 1.36 -6.28 -22.59
N CYS A 392 0.06 -6.61 -22.62
CA CYS A 392 -0.99 -5.67 -22.27
C CYS A 392 -0.90 -5.19 -20.82
N TYR A 393 -0.65 -6.10 -19.87
CA TYR A 393 -0.55 -5.74 -18.45
C TYR A 393 0.74 -4.98 -18.12
N SER A 394 1.85 -5.31 -18.79
CA SER A 394 3.09 -4.56 -18.67
C SER A 394 2.97 -3.15 -19.26
N TRP A 395 2.08 -2.92 -20.23
CA TRP A 395 1.79 -1.57 -20.73
C TRP A 395 1.09 -0.71 -19.69
N VAL A 396 0.07 -1.25 -19.01
CA VAL A 396 -0.59 -0.58 -17.88
C VAL A 396 0.42 -0.28 -16.76
N ALA A 397 1.31 -1.23 -16.47
CA ALA A 397 2.39 -1.00 -15.51
C ALA A 397 3.32 0.15 -15.94
N TYR A 398 3.73 0.17 -17.21
CA TYR A 398 4.57 1.23 -17.76
C TYR A 398 3.86 2.59 -17.69
N GLN A 399 2.56 2.68 -18.01
CA GLN A 399 1.75 3.89 -17.85
C GLN A 399 1.74 4.39 -16.40
N THR A 400 1.57 3.48 -15.42
CA THR A 400 1.63 3.86 -14.00
C THR A 400 3.01 4.37 -13.58
N ALA A 401 4.08 3.76 -14.08
CA ALA A 401 5.44 4.20 -13.79
C ALA A 401 5.77 5.55 -14.46
N TYR A 402 5.26 5.79 -15.67
CA TYR A 402 5.40 7.07 -16.35
C TYR A 402 4.75 8.21 -15.55
N LEU A 403 3.50 8.01 -15.10
CA LEU A 403 2.83 8.99 -14.24
C LEU A 403 3.63 9.24 -12.96
N LYS A 404 4.14 8.18 -12.32
CA LYS A 404 4.97 8.32 -11.12
C LYS A 404 6.31 9.03 -11.38
N ALA A 405 6.93 8.81 -12.54
CA ALA A 405 8.23 9.40 -12.86
C ALA A 405 8.13 10.89 -13.20
N HIS A 406 7.07 11.32 -13.89
CA HIS A 406 6.89 12.70 -14.35
C HIS A 406 6.03 13.56 -13.41
N TYR A 407 5.04 12.97 -12.73
CA TYR A 407 4.10 13.66 -11.84
C TYR A 407 3.98 12.91 -10.50
N PRO A 408 5.09 12.79 -9.75
CA PRO A 408 5.14 11.91 -8.59
C PRO A 408 4.16 12.32 -7.47
N ALA A 409 4.03 13.62 -7.18
CA ALA A 409 3.16 14.10 -6.11
C ALA A 409 1.68 13.83 -6.44
N GLU A 410 1.25 14.16 -7.66
CA GLU A 410 -0.12 13.99 -8.13
C GLU A 410 -0.50 12.53 -8.26
N TYR A 411 0.41 11.71 -8.79
CA TYR A 411 0.18 10.27 -8.92
C TYR A 411 0.04 9.61 -7.55
N MET A 412 0.90 9.96 -6.59
CA MET A 412 0.83 9.42 -5.23
C MET A 412 -0.44 9.89 -4.49
N ALA A 413 -0.84 11.16 -4.66
CA ALA A 413 -2.10 11.66 -4.11
C ALA A 413 -3.32 10.92 -4.69
N ALA A 414 -3.33 10.62 -5.99
CA ALA A 414 -4.39 9.85 -6.63
C ALA A 414 -4.46 8.40 -6.12
N LEU A 415 -3.31 7.75 -5.91
CA LEU A 415 -3.24 6.42 -5.30
C LEU A 415 -3.79 6.42 -3.87
N MET A 416 -3.37 7.38 -3.03
CA MET A 416 -3.89 7.54 -1.67
C MET A 416 -5.40 7.75 -1.66
N THR A 417 -5.92 8.54 -2.60
CA THR A 417 -7.35 8.75 -2.80
C THR A 417 -8.09 7.46 -3.11
N ARG A 418 -7.63 6.65 -4.06
CA ARG A 418 -8.30 5.38 -4.42
C ARG A 418 -8.13 4.28 -3.36
N ARG A 419 -7.07 4.35 -2.55
CA ARG A 419 -6.75 3.38 -1.50
C ARG A 419 -7.09 3.88 -0.08
N PHE A 420 -7.86 4.97 0.07
CA PHE A 420 -8.11 5.63 1.36
C PHE A 420 -8.71 4.75 2.47
N SER A 421 -9.39 3.65 2.10
CA SER A 421 -9.96 2.69 3.05
C SER A 421 -8.94 1.71 3.64
N GLN A 422 -7.73 1.64 3.07
CA GLN A 422 -6.68 0.69 3.43
C GLN A 422 -5.53 1.44 4.10
N ILE A 423 -5.64 1.68 5.41
CA ILE A 423 -4.68 2.48 6.20
C ILE A 423 -3.23 2.00 5.99
N THR A 424 -2.98 0.69 6.00
CA THR A 424 -1.64 0.12 5.80
C THR A 424 -1.03 0.45 4.43
N GLU A 425 -1.86 0.55 3.39
CA GLU A 425 -1.39 0.95 2.05
C GLU A 425 -1.10 2.46 2.00
N ILE A 426 -1.89 3.28 2.70
CA ILE A 426 -1.64 4.72 2.78
C ILE A 426 -0.30 4.99 3.47
N THR A 427 -0.03 4.33 4.60
CA THR A 427 1.25 4.45 5.32
C THR A 427 2.43 4.13 4.40
N LYS A 428 2.37 2.99 3.70
CA LYS A 428 3.38 2.57 2.72
C LYS A 428 3.58 3.61 1.59
N LEU A 429 2.50 4.22 1.09
CA LEU A 429 2.57 5.25 0.06
C LEU A 429 3.19 6.56 0.60
N MET A 430 2.94 6.90 1.86
CA MET A 430 3.50 8.10 2.48
C MET A 430 4.99 7.97 2.79
N GLU A 431 5.42 6.80 3.28
CA GLU A 431 6.84 6.47 3.42
C GLU A 431 7.57 6.58 2.07
N GLU A 432 6.95 6.08 0.99
CA GLU A 432 7.50 6.24 -0.36
C GLU A 432 7.59 7.73 -0.75
N CYS A 433 6.57 8.53 -0.47
CA CYS A 433 6.60 9.98 -0.73
C CYS A 433 7.76 10.67 0.02
N GLN A 434 7.94 10.33 1.31
CA GLN A 434 9.03 10.84 2.13
C GLN A 434 10.39 10.47 1.53
N SER A 435 10.57 9.21 1.09
CA SER A 435 11.79 8.74 0.43
C SER A 435 12.08 9.44 -0.91
N MET A 436 11.02 9.93 -1.58
CA MET A 436 11.09 10.71 -2.81
C MET A 436 11.28 12.22 -2.55
N GLY A 437 11.29 12.66 -1.29
CA GLY A 437 11.38 14.07 -0.92
C GLY A 437 10.06 14.85 -1.07
N ILE A 438 8.93 14.15 -1.19
CA ILE A 438 7.60 14.75 -1.33
C ILE A 438 6.98 14.85 0.06
N LYS A 439 6.74 16.07 0.51
CA LYS A 439 6.12 16.29 1.82
C LYS A 439 4.64 15.93 1.77
N THR A 440 4.21 15.17 2.77
CA THR A 440 2.80 14.83 3.00
C THR A 440 2.34 15.57 4.24
N LEU A 441 1.46 16.55 4.06
CA LEU A 441 0.98 17.44 5.11
C LEU A 441 -0.40 17.03 5.61
N GLY A 442 -0.68 17.39 6.86
CA GLY A 442 -2.00 17.22 7.47
C GLY A 442 -3.11 17.97 6.71
N PRO A 443 -4.37 17.65 7.03
CA PRO A 443 -5.51 18.31 6.43
C PRO A 443 -5.51 19.81 6.79
N ASP A 444 -6.01 20.64 5.88
CA ASP A 444 -6.15 22.08 6.08
C ASP A 444 -7.40 22.59 5.34
N VAL A 445 -8.25 23.40 5.98
CA VAL A 445 -9.50 23.87 5.34
C VAL A 445 -9.29 24.79 4.14
N ASN A 446 -8.14 25.46 4.05
CA ASN A 446 -7.77 26.37 2.96
C ASN A 446 -7.06 25.68 1.81
N GLU A 447 -6.27 24.63 2.07
CA GLU A 447 -5.52 23.93 1.02
C GLU A 447 -6.11 22.55 0.62
N SER A 448 -6.64 21.77 1.58
CA SER A 448 -7.08 20.41 1.29
C SER A 448 -8.30 20.35 0.38
N TYR A 449 -8.33 19.38 -0.52
CA TYR A 449 -9.53 19.06 -1.29
C TYR A 449 -10.38 18.02 -0.56
N ARG A 450 -11.49 17.63 -1.19
CA ARG A 450 -12.32 16.51 -0.73
C ARG A 450 -11.46 15.26 -0.53
N GLU A 451 -10.71 14.92 -1.57
CA GLU A 451 -9.79 13.80 -1.67
C GLU A 451 -8.34 14.28 -1.47
N PHE A 452 -7.35 13.37 -1.46
CA PHE A 452 -5.95 13.79 -1.39
C PHE A 452 -5.62 14.61 -2.63
N GLY A 453 -4.91 15.73 -2.44
CA GLY A 453 -4.52 16.62 -3.52
C GLY A 453 -3.12 17.14 -3.33
N VAL A 454 -2.67 17.94 -4.29
CA VAL A 454 -1.35 18.57 -4.26
C VAL A 454 -1.55 20.09 -4.19
N ASN A 455 -0.81 20.76 -3.32
CA ASN A 455 -0.84 22.22 -3.21
C ASN A 455 0.07 22.87 -4.27
N GLU A 456 0.08 24.21 -4.33
CA GLU A 456 0.90 24.97 -5.28
C GLU A 456 2.42 24.75 -5.09
N HIS A 457 2.84 24.23 -3.93
CA HIS A 457 4.24 23.93 -3.62
C HIS A 457 4.66 22.50 -4.01
N GLY A 458 3.77 21.70 -4.60
CA GLY A 458 4.05 20.30 -4.94
C GLY A 458 3.99 19.35 -3.74
N GLU A 459 3.38 19.77 -2.63
CA GLU A 459 3.23 19.00 -1.40
C GLU A 459 1.84 18.33 -1.38
N ILE A 460 1.77 17.10 -0.89
CA ILE A 460 0.51 16.35 -0.82
C ILE A 460 -0.25 16.77 0.43
N ARG A 461 -1.50 17.20 0.27
CA ARG A 461 -2.43 17.54 1.35
C ARG A 461 -3.40 16.41 1.61
N PHE A 462 -3.57 16.06 2.89
CA PHE A 462 -4.53 15.06 3.32
C PHE A 462 -5.96 15.46 2.92
N GLY A 463 -6.71 14.52 2.34
CA GLY A 463 -8.08 14.78 1.91
C GLY A 463 -9.05 14.91 3.08
N LEU A 464 -9.94 15.89 3.05
CA LEU A 464 -10.90 16.14 4.13
C LEU A 464 -11.82 14.92 4.36
N SER A 465 -12.26 14.25 3.30
CA SER A 465 -13.12 13.06 3.43
C SER A 465 -12.40 11.82 3.96
N ALA A 466 -11.07 11.82 3.96
CA ALA A 466 -10.28 10.70 4.49
C ALA A 466 -10.14 10.77 6.03
N ILE A 467 -10.52 11.89 6.67
CA ILE A 467 -10.48 12.02 8.12
C ILE A 467 -11.60 11.19 8.74
N LYS A 468 -11.26 10.31 9.68
CA LYS A 468 -12.23 9.45 10.35
C LYS A 468 -13.27 10.30 11.09
N GLY A 469 -14.54 10.06 10.79
CA GLY A 469 -15.66 10.82 11.37
C GLY A 469 -16.08 12.04 10.54
N MET A 470 -15.35 12.38 9.47
CA MET A 470 -15.78 13.37 8.49
C MET A 470 -16.65 12.73 7.41
N GLY A 471 -17.86 13.26 7.21
CA GLY A 471 -18.72 12.82 6.11
C GLY A 471 -18.29 13.44 4.78
N ALA A 472 -18.39 12.69 3.68
CA ALA A 472 -18.15 13.24 2.33
C ALA A 472 -18.97 14.52 2.03
N PRO A 473 -20.27 14.63 2.41
CA PRO A 473 -21.03 15.87 2.22
C PRO A 473 -20.46 17.06 2.99
N ALA A 474 -19.87 16.84 4.17
CA ALA A 474 -19.25 17.89 4.96
C ALA A 474 -17.96 18.40 4.29
N ALA A 475 -17.12 17.49 3.81
CA ALA A 475 -15.92 17.84 3.05
C ALA A 475 -16.27 18.60 1.75
N ASP A 476 -17.27 18.12 1.01
CA ASP A 476 -17.74 18.77 -0.21
C ASP A 476 -18.29 20.18 0.07
N ALA A 477 -19.04 20.37 1.15
CA ALA A 477 -19.57 21.67 1.54
C ALA A 477 -18.46 22.69 1.83
N ILE A 478 -17.43 22.30 2.59
CA ILE A 478 -16.28 23.16 2.92
C ILE A 478 -15.53 23.57 1.65
N VAL A 479 -15.20 22.60 0.79
CA VAL A 479 -14.43 22.87 -0.43
C VAL A 479 -15.22 23.72 -1.42
N ASN A 480 -16.51 23.43 -1.64
CA ASN A 480 -17.34 24.20 -2.56
C ASN A 480 -17.53 25.65 -2.10
N GLU A 481 -17.72 25.87 -0.79
CA GLU A 481 -17.83 27.20 -0.20
C GLU A 481 -16.51 27.99 -0.36
N ARG A 482 -15.37 27.35 -0.12
CA ARG A 482 -14.05 27.93 -0.38
C ARG A 482 -13.84 28.29 -1.85
N LEU A 483 -14.15 27.39 -2.77
CA LEU A 483 -13.97 27.62 -4.21
C LEU A 483 -14.85 28.77 -4.73
N LYS A 484 -16.04 28.97 -4.13
CA LYS A 484 -16.97 30.01 -4.53
C LYS A 484 -16.60 31.38 -3.95
N ASN A 485 -16.19 31.44 -2.68
CA ASN A 485 -16.07 32.68 -1.93
C ASN A 485 -14.62 33.00 -1.46
N GLY A 486 -13.64 32.19 -1.86
CA GLY A 486 -12.22 32.34 -1.52
C GLY A 486 -11.81 31.64 -0.20
N PRO A 487 -10.51 31.69 0.17
CA PRO A 487 -10.00 31.07 1.39
C PRO A 487 -10.63 31.67 2.65
N TYR A 488 -10.71 30.88 3.71
CA TYR A 488 -11.15 31.29 5.03
C TYR A 488 -10.06 32.12 5.71
N LYS A 489 -10.44 33.30 6.23
CA LYS A 489 -9.48 34.24 6.84
C LYS A 489 -9.09 33.84 8.26
N ASN A 490 -10.06 33.32 9.01
CA ASN A 490 -9.91 32.91 10.40
C ASN A 490 -11.01 31.92 10.77
N ILE A 491 -10.97 31.42 12.01
CA ILE A 491 -11.94 30.44 12.51
C ILE A 491 -13.39 30.97 12.56
N PHE A 492 -13.58 32.28 12.75
CA PHE A 492 -14.90 32.92 12.80
C PHE A 492 -15.49 33.03 11.40
N ASP A 493 -14.70 33.47 10.41
CA ASP A 493 -15.08 33.48 8.99
C ASP A 493 -15.45 32.08 8.50
N PHE A 494 -14.73 31.04 8.96
CA PHE A 494 -15.13 29.65 8.71
C PHE A 494 -16.50 29.32 9.31
N ALA A 495 -16.73 29.65 10.58
CA ALA A 495 -17.99 29.40 11.28
C ALA A 495 -19.17 30.20 10.71
N GLU A 496 -18.94 31.39 10.15
CA GLU A 496 -19.97 32.24 9.54
C GLU A 496 -20.41 31.69 8.18
N ARG A 497 -19.49 31.14 7.39
CA ARG A 497 -19.72 30.75 5.99
C ARG A 497 -20.14 29.31 5.78
N VAL A 498 -19.84 28.43 6.73
CA VAL A 498 -20.04 26.98 6.58
C VAL A 498 -21.51 26.55 6.63
N ASP A 499 -21.89 25.53 5.85
CA ASP A 499 -23.22 24.92 5.92
C ASP A 499 -23.36 24.00 7.14
N PHE A 500 -24.02 24.50 8.19
CA PHE A 500 -24.29 23.74 9.43
C PHE A 500 -25.23 22.54 9.25
N SER A 501 -25.91 22.39 8.11
CA SER A 501 -26.71 21.19 7.81
C SER A 501 -25.81 19.97 7.58
N ASN A 502 -24.61 20.20 7.01
CA ASN A 502 -23.64 19.18 6.70
C ASN A 502 -22.46 19.17 7.69
N VAL A 503 -22.02 20.35 8.14
CA VAL A 503 -20.87 20.51 9.06
C VAL A 503 -21.37 20.76 10.48
N ASN A 504 -21.56 19.67 11.21
CA ASN A 504 -22.00 19.72 12.60
C ASN A 504 -20.82 19.93 13.58
N ARG A 505 -21.13 20.05 14.88
CA ARG A 505 -20.14 20.14 15.98
C ARG A 505 -19.05 19.07 15.89
N LYS A 506 -19.40 17.82 15.52
CA LYS A 506 -18.42 16.74 15.42
C LYS A 506 -17.43 16.97 14.27
N ALA A 507 -17.87 17.57 13.17
CA ALA A 507 -16.97 17.94 12.08
C ALA A 507 -15.95 19.02 12.51
N PHE A 508 -16.37 20.04 13.27
CA PHE A 508 -15.46 21.02 13.87
C PHE A 508 -14.45 20.36 14.82
N GLU A 509 -14.92 19.44 15.66
CA GLU A 509 -14.08 18.70 16.61
C GLU A 509 -13.02 17.87 15.88
N THR A 510 -13.45 17.14 14.84
CA THR A 510 -12.57 16.35 13.99
C THR A 510 -11.56 17.21 13.24
N LEU A 511 -11.95 18.37 12.70
CA LEU A 511 -11.03 19.32 12.04
C LEU A 511 -9.99 19.88 13.03
N ALA A 512 -10.41 20.29 14.22
CA ALA A 512 -9.51 20.82 15.23
C ALA A 512 -8.47 19.79 15.68
N LEU A 513 -8.88 18.53 15.91
CA LEU A 513 -7.98 17.47 16.35
C LEU A 513 -7.04 16.97 15.25
N SER A 514 -7.52 16.93 14.00
CA SER A 514 -6.74 16.47 12.84
C SER A 514 -5.79 17.51 12.26
N GLY A 515 -5.84 18.76 12.74
CA GLY A 515 -4.98 19.85 12.24
C GLY A 515 -5.59 20.70 11.12
N GLY A 516 -6.86 20.46 10.77
CA GLY A 516 -7.59 21.21 9.74
C GLY A 516 -7.63 22.72 9.94
N PHE A 517 -7.44 23.20 11.17
CA PHE A 517 -7.46 24.61 11.55
C PHE A 517 -6.07 25.17 11.91
N ASP A 518 -4.99 24.40 11.71
CA ASP A 518 -3.65 24.81 12.12
C ASP A 518 -3.17 26.07 11.37
N SER A 519 -3.64 26.31 10.13
CA SER A 519 -3.34 27.55 9.38
C SER A 519 -3.86 28.83 10.03
N PHE A 520 -4.80 28.75 10.96
CA PHE A 520 -5.29 29.92 11.70
C PHE A 520 -4.40 30.30 12.90
N GLY A 521 -3.35 29.54 13.19
CA GLY A 521 -2.43 29.81 14.31
C GLY A 521 -3.04 29.57 15.70
N ILE A 522 -4.17 28.86 15.78
CA ILE A 522 -4.83 28.53 17.04
C ILE A 522 -4.32 27.18 17.53
N LYS A 523 -3.79 27.14 18.76
CA LYS A 523 -3.37 25.88 19.39
C LYS A 523 -4.57 24.91 19.47
N ARG A 524 -4.39 23.66 19.04
CA ARG A 524 -5.46 22.63 18.99
C ARG A 524 -6.17 22.46 20.34
N GLU A 525 -5.48 22.64 21.46
CA GLU A 525 -6.06 22.53 22.81
C GLU A 525 -7.06 23.64 23.13
N SER A 526 -6.87 24.82 22.55
CA SER A 526 -7.72 26.00 22.78
C SER A 526 -9.15 25.77 22.32
N PHE A 527 -9.36 24.90 21.32
CA PHE A 527 -10.70 24.49 20.88
C PHE A 527 -11.48 23.74 21.96
N PHE A 528 -10.78 23.05 22.85
CA PHE A 528 -11.34 22.29 23.97
C PHE A 528 -11.28 23.04 25.30
N GLY A 529 -10.64 24.22 25.31
CA GLY A 529 -10.61 25.12 26.45
C GLY A 529 -12.00 25.56 26.88
N LYS A 530 -12.19 25.74 28.18
CA LYS A 530 -13.43 26.26 28.76
C LYS A 530 -13.34 27.78 28.86
N ASN A 531 -14.39 28.47 28.42
CA ASN A 531 -14.53 29.91 28.60
C ASN A 531 -14.83 30.25 30.08
N GLY A 532 -14.86 31.55 30.43
CA GLY A 532 -15.17 32.01 31.80
C GLY A 532 -16.56 31.59 32.35
N LYS A 533 -17.42 30.99 31.52
CA LYS A 533 -18.73 30.43 31.89
C LYS A 533 -18.72 28.89 32.00
N GLY A 534 -17.57 28.24 31.79
CA GLY A 534 -17.40 26.79 31.83
C GLY A 534 -17.83 26.05 30.54
N GLU A 535 -18.21 26.77 29.48
CA GLU A 535 -18.57 26.19 28.18
C GLU A 535 -17.31 25.96 27.33
N VAL A 536 -17.29 24.89 26.54
CA VAL A 536 -16.18 24.59 25.61
C VAL A 536 -16.18 25.62 24.46
N PHE A 537 -14.99 26.08 24.04
CA PHE A 537 -14.87 27.06 22.96
C PHE A 537 -15.55 26.61 21.67
N LEU A 538 -15.37 25.34 21.29
CA LEU A 538 -15.99 24.77 20.10
C LEU A 538 -17.53 24.87 20.11
N ASP A 539 -18.17 24.65 21.26
CA ASP A 539 -19.62 24.80 21.41
C ASP A 539 -20.06 26.27 21.26
N THR A 540 -19.24 27.18 21.78
CA THR A 540 -19.45 28.62 21.67
C THR A 540 -19.31 29.09 20.22
N LEU A 541 -18.32 28.57 19.50
CA LEU A 541 -18.03 28.89 18.10
C LEU A 541 -19.15 28.43 17.16
N VAL A 542 -19.66 27.20 17.34
CA VAL A 542 -20.79 26.68 16.55
C VAL A 542 -22.04 27.53 16.81
N ARG A 543 -22.33 27.87 18.08
CA ARG A 543 -23.46 28.73 18.44
C ARG A 543 -23.34 30.13 17.83
N TYR A 544 -22.12 30.67 17.79
CA TYR A 544 -21.82 31.97 17.16
C TYR A 544 -22.15 31.94 15.67
N GLY A 545 -21.63 30.97 14.91
CA GLY A 545 -21.90 30.85 13.47
C GLY A 545 -23.39 30.65 13.14
N GLN A 546 -24.09 29.82 13.91
CA GLN A 546 -25.53 29.62 13.76
C GLN A 546 -26.34 30.89 14.04
N LEU A 547 -25.95 31.66 15.07
CA LEU A 547 -26.60 32.94 15.39
C LEU A 547 -26.38 33.95 14.26
N TYR A 548 -25.15 34.05 13.74
CA TYR A 548 -24.80 34.94 12.64
C TYR A 548 -25.61 34.65 11.37
N GLN A 549 -25.69 33.38 10.95
CA GLN A 549 -26.47 33.00 9.77
C GLN A 549 -27.97 33.26 9.95
N ARG A 550 -28.50 33.07 11.17
CA ARG A 550 -29.91 33.36 11.47
C ARG A 550 -30.20 34.85 11.39
N GLU A 551 -29.38 35.69 12.01
CA GLU A 551 -29.55 37.15 11.97
C GLU A 551 -29.38 37.69 10.55
N GLN A 552 -28.47 37.13 9.76
CA GLN A 552 -28.31 37.48 8.35
C GLN A 552 -29.55 37.11 7.51
N GLN A 553 -30.15 35.93 7.73
CA GLN A 553 -31.39 35.52 7.06
C GLN A 553 -32.59 36.40 7.48
N GLU A 554 -32.68 36.75 8.77
CA GLU A 554 -33.71 37.66 9.30
C GLU A 554 -33.56 39.07 8.71
N ALA A 555 -32.32 39.58 8.62
CA ALA A 555 -32.01 40.87 7.98
C ALA A 555 -32.35 40.88 6.48
N ALA A 556 -32.04 39.80 5.75
CA ALA A 556 -32.37 39.66 4.33
C ALA A 556 -33.88 39.56 4.04
N THR A 557 -34.66 39.08 5.02
CA THR A 557 -36.13 38.95 4.92
C THR A 557 -36.87 40.19 5.41
N SER A 558 -36.16 41.14 6.04
CA SER A 558 -36.73 42.41 6.51
C SER A 558 -37.04 43.36 5.34
N LEU A 559 -38.24 43.95 5.37
CA LEU A 559 -38.75 44.86 4.33
C LEU A 559 -37.92 46.14 4.16
N PHE A 560 -36.97 46.40 5.06
CA PHE A 560 -36.10 47.58 5.08
C PHE A 560 -34.64 47.29 4.72
N GLY A 561 -34.32 46.11 4.17
CA GLY A 561 -33.06 45.77 3.49
C GLY A 561 -31.86 46.63 3.88
N GLY A 562 -31.38 46.48 5.12
CA GLY A 562 -30.33 47.32 5.68
C GLY A 562 -28.95 46.82 5.26
N GLU A 563 -28.20 47.68 4.57
CA GLU A 563 -26.78 47.54 4.24
C GLU A 563 -25.83 47.57 5.47
N GLU A 564 -26.35 47.42 6.69
CA GLU A 564 -25.52 47.36 7.90
C GLU A 564 -25.09 45.90 8.15
N ALA A 565 -23.79 45.65 8.05
CA ALA A 565 -23.19 44.38 8.44
C ALA A 565 -23.55 44.09 9.91
N VAL A 566 -24.15 42.91 10.16
CA VAL A 566 -24.48 42.47 11.51
C VAL A 566 -23.17 42.19 12.25
N GLU A 567 -22.66 43.16 13.02
CA GLU A 567 -21.48 42.98 13.87
C GLU A 567 -21.85 42.18 15.13
N ILE A 568 -21.87 40.85 15.02
CA ILE A 568 -21.92 39.97 16.18
C ILE A 568 -20.50 39.87 16.75
N ALA A 569 -20.34 40.25 18.02
CA ALA A 569 -19.06 40.16 18.72
C ALA A 569 -18.53 38.71 18.72
N THR A 570 -17.32 38.51 18.22
CA THR A 570 -16.63 37.21 18.19
C THR A 570 -16.32 36.74 19.62
N PRO A 571 -16.56 35.46 19.95
CA PRO A 571 -16.21 34.95 21.27
C PRO A 571 -14.67 34.91 21.45
N PRO A 572 -14.15 35.25 22.64
CA PRO A 572 -12.71 35.19 22.90
C PRO A 572 -12.22 33.74 22.87
N ILE A 573 -11.02 33.53 22.32
CA ILE A 573 -10.35 32.23 22.28
C ILE A 573 -9.74 31.97 23.68
N PRO A 574 -10.17 30.94 24.42
CA PRO A 574 -9.60 30.62 25.72
C PRO A 574 -8.23 29.93 25.57
N GLU A 575 -7.36 30.09 26.56
CA GLU A 575 -6.17 29.26 26.67
C GLU A 575 -6.58 27.86 27.14
N GLY A 576 -6.30 26.84 26.31
CA GLY A 576 -6.51 25.44 26.65
C GLY A 576 -5.39 24.89 27.55
N GLU A 577 -5.69 23.82 28.29
CA GLU A 577 -4.65 23.04 28.97
C GLU A 577 -3.73 22.40 27.91
N ALA A 578 -2.42 22.68 28.00
CA ALA A 578 -1.46 22.18 27.02
C ALA A 578 -1.40 20.65 27.05
N TRP A 579 -1.49 20.02 25.89
CA TRP A 579 -1.34 18.57 25.77
C TRP A 579 0.14 18.22 25.63
N SER A 580 0.52 17.04 26.11
CA SER A 580 1.84 16.49 25.77
C SER A 580 1.92 16.22 24.26
N THR A 581 3.13 16.27 23.67
CA THR A 581 3.36 15.95 22.25
C THR A 581 2.75 14.59 21.88
N ILE A 582 2.95 13.59 22.74
CA ILE A 582 2.43 12.22 22.55
C ILE A 582 0.90 12.19 22.57
N GLU A 583 0.27 12.91 23.51
CA GLU A 583 -1.19 12.98 23.58
C GLU A 583 -1.78 13.66 22.33
N ARG A 584 -1.19 14.78 21.89
CA ARG A 584 -1.60 15.48 20.67
C ARG A 584 -1.49 14.58 19.44
N LEU A 585 -0.35 13.91 19.28
CA LEU A 585 -0.09 13.00 18.17
C LEU A 585 -0.99 11.76 18.20
N ASN A 586 -1.31 11.21 19.37
CA ASN A 586 -2.23 10.08 19.48
C ASN A 586 -3.67 10.46 19.11
N ARG A 587 -4.11 11.66 19.48
CA ARG A 587 -5.42 12.20 19.07
C ARG A 587 -5.49 12.45 17.57
N GLU A 588 -4.40 12.94 16.96
CA GLU A 588 -4.26 13.05 15.50
C GLU A 588 -4.32 11.67 14.83
N ARG A 589 -3.51 10.71 15.30
CA ARG A 589 -3.45 9.34 14.77
C ARG A 589 -4.81 8.63 14.86
N GLU A 590 -5.61 8.89 15.88
CA GLU A 590 -6.94 8.28 16.00
C GLU A 590 -7.89 8.67 14.84
N LEU A 591 -7.73 9.90 14.32
CA LEU A 591 -8.58 10.44 13.26
C LEU A 591 -7.97 10.27 11.87
N VAL A 592 -6.66 10.48 11.74
CA VAL A 592 -5.96 10.46 10.46
C VAL A 592 -5.35 9.08 10.17
N GLY A 593 -5.17 8.26 11.21
CA GLY A 593 -4.66 6.88 11.13
C GLY A 593 -3.15 6.75 11.31
N ILE A 594 -2.41 7.86 11.24
CA ILE A 594 -0.95 7.94 11.20
C ILE A 594 -0.46 9.24 11.86
N TYR A 595 0.82 9.31 12.21
CA TYR A 595 1.47 10.53 12.69
C TYR A 595 1.89 11.40 11.49
N LEU A 596 1.29 12.58 11.33
CA LEU A 596 1.55 13.48 10.20
C LEU A 596 2.29 14.74 10.62
N SER A 597 1.92 15.31 11.78
CA SER A 597 2.46 16.60 12.23
C SER A 597 3.87 16.51 12.81
N ALA A 598 4.22 15.38 13.43
CA ALA A 598 5.55 15.09 13.99
C ALA A 598 5.63 13.58 14.29
N HIS A 599 6.84 13.03 14.37
CA HIS A 599 7.04 11.70 14.92
C HIS A 599 7.11 11.79 16.46
N PRO A 600 6.52 10.83 17.22
CA PRO A 600 6.63 10.81 18.68
C PRO A 600 8.08 10.76 19.21
N LEU A 601 9.04 10.43 18.34
CA LEU A 601 10.47 10.37 18.65
C LEU A 601 11.26 11.61 18.24
N ASP A 602 10.64 12.64 17.62
CA ASP A 602 11.34 13.85 17.16
C ASP A 602 12.11 14.53 18.30
N ASP A 603 11.51 14.61 19.50
CA ASP A 603 12.12 15.16 20.71
C ASP A 603 13.36 14.38 21.20
N TYR A 604 13.53 13.13 20.72
CA TYR A 604 14.63 12.22 21.05
C TYR A 604 15.50 11.86 19.84
N SER A 605 15.27 12.47 18.68
CA SER A 605 16.01 12.24 17.42
C SER A 605 17.53 12.29 17.62
N ILE A 606 17.99 13.23 18.42
CA ILE A 606 19.39 13.42 18.80
C ILE A 606 19.97 12.17 19.49
N ILE A 607 19.25 11.62 20.46
CA ILE A 607 19.68 10.44 21.22
C ILE A 607 19.68 9.23 20.29
N LEU A 608 18.65 9.11 19.46
CA LEU A 608 18.52 8.02 18.51
C LEU A 608 19.64 8.04 17.46
N ASN A 609 20.00 9.22 16.95
CA ASN A 609 21.01 9.35 15.90
C ASN A 609 22.45 9.29 16.43
N GLN A 610 22.72 9.81 17.63
CA GLN A 610 24.09 9.90 18.16
C GLN A 610 24.43 8.81 19.18
N MET A 611 23.46 8.27 19.90
CA MET A 611 23.70 7.29 20.97
C MET A 611 23.26 5.86 20.60
N CYS A 612 22.29 5.68 19.69
CA CYS A 612 21.94 4.35 19.19
C CYS A 612 22.86 3.94 18.04
N ASN A 613 23.20 2.65 17.99
CA ASN A 613 24.09 2.10 16.96
C ASN A 613 23.38 1.07 16.05
N THR A 614 22.08 0.88 16.27
CA THR A 614 21.24 -0.13 15.64
C THR A 614 19.82 0.41 15.54
N HIS A 615 19.23 0.31 14.36
CA HIS A 615 17.84 0.68 14.11
C HIS A 615 16.86 -0.44 14.49
N CYS A 616 15.59 -0.09 14.75
CA CYS A 616 14.56 -1.06 15.09
C CYS A 616 14.34 -2.09 13.96
N SER A 617 14.45 -1.67 12.71
CA SER A 617 14.35 -2.53 11.52
C SER A 617 15.41 -3.64 11.49
N GLU A 618 16.60 -3.39 12.04
CA GLU A 618 17.71 -4.34 12.09
C GLU A 618 17.48 -5.47 13.10
N LEU A 619 16.56 -5.32 14.07
CA LEU A 619 16.28 -6.32 15.11
C LEU A 619 15.87 -7.70 14.55
N GLY A 620 15.41 -7.74 13.30
CA GLY A 620 15.10 -8.97 12.57
C GLY A 620 16.33 -9.79 12.15
N ASP A 621 17.47 -9.16 11.85
CA ASP A 621 18.67 -9.84 11.34
C ASP A 621 19.69 -10.14 12.45
N LYS A 622 19.37 -11.17 13.22
CA LYS A 622 20.18 -11.58 14.39
C LYS A 622 21.61 -12.02 14.04
N GLN A 623 21.91 -12.35 12.78
CA GLN A 623 23.25 -12.79 12.37
C GLN A 623 24.23 -11.63 12.26
N GLU A 624 23.79 -10.51 11.70
CA GLU A 624 24.61 -9.29 11.64
C GLU A 624 24.74 -8.64 13.03
N LEU A 625 23.66 -8.66 13.82
CA LEU A 625 23.67 -8.10 15.18
C LEU A 625 24.60 -8.85 16.14
N ALA A 626 24.81 -10.15 15.96
CA ALA A 626 25.76 -10.92 16.77
C ALA A 626 27.23 -10.55 16.55
N LYS A 627 27.55 -9.78 15.48
CA LYS A 627 28.90 -9.27 15.24
C LYS A 627 29.20 -7.98 16.01
N LYS A 628 28.18 -7.26 16.49
CA LYS A 628 28.34 -6.04 17.30
C LYS A 628 28.62 -6.42 18.76
N GLU A 629 29.58 -5.76 19.42
CA GLU A 629 29.89 -6.03 20.83
C GLU A 629 28.76 -5.61 21.77
N ASP A 630 28.20 -4.42 21.54
CA ASP A 630 27.04 -3.86 22.24
C ASP A 630 26.02 -3.36 21.23
N ILE A 631 24.73 -3.58 21.51
CA ILE A 631 23.59 -3.16 20.70
C ILE A 631 22.82 -2.13 21.50
N VAL A 632 22.68 -0.94 20.93
CA VAL A 632 21.90 0.14 21.50
C VAL A 632 20.81 0.51 20.52
N VAL A 633 19.56 0.36 20.96
CA VAL A 633 18.37 0.65 20.17
C VAL A 633 17.41 1.50 20.98
N GLY A 634 16.76 2.46 20.34
CA GLY A 634 15.73 3.29 20.96
C GLY A 634 14.52 3.40 20.05
N GLY A 635 13.34 3.54 20.64
CA GLY A 635 12.10 3.61 19.88
C GLY A 635 10.87 3.74 20.76
N ILE A 636 9.71 3.85 20.12
CA ILE A 636 8.41 3.84 20.78
C ILE A 636 7.82 2.43 20.76
N ILE A 637 7.27 1.98 21.89
CA ILE A 637 6.60 0.67 21.96
C ILE A 637 5.22 0.79 21.33
N THR A 638 4.96 -0.01 20.30
CA THR A 638 3.68 -0.02 19.58
C THR A 638 2.78 -1.18 19.97
N GLU A 639 3.35 -2.32 20.37
CA GLU A 639 2.55 -3.48 20.79
C GLU A 639 3.30 -4.35 21.80
N VAL A 640 2.59 -4.86 22.81
CA VAL A 640 3.15 -5.76 23.82
C VAL A 640 2.29 -7.02 23.95
N LYS A 641 2.82 -8.18 23.53
CA LYS A 641 2.15 -9.49 23.62
C LYS A 641 2.77 -10.35 24.72
N SER A 642 2.05 -10.56 25.82
CA SER A 642 2.46 -11.51 26.86
C SER A 642 1.93 -12.91 26.56
N LYS A 643 2.81 -13.92 26.55
CA LYS A 643 2.49 -15.34 26.37
C LYS A 643 3.24 -16.22 27.40
N PHE A 644 2.96 -17.51 27.38
CA PHE A 644 3.76 -18.52 28.08
C PHE A 644 4.38 -19.46 27.05
N THR A 645 5.63 -19.86 27.26
CA THR A 645 6.31 -20.87 26.44
C THR A 645 5.65 -22.24 26.64
N LYS A 646 5.91 -23.19 25.73
CA LYS A 646 5.47 -24.60 25.87
C LYS A 646 5.96 -25.27 27.17
N THR A 647 7.01 -24.72 27.79
CA THR A 647 7.59 -25.16 29.06
C THR A 647 7.02 -24.43 30.28
N GLY A 648 6.00 -23.59 30.11
CA GLY A 648 5.32 -22.86 31.19
C GLY A 648 6.04 -21.62 31.70
N LYS A 649 7.11 -21.16 31.03
CA LYS A 649 7.80 -19.91 31.41
C LYS A 649 7.12 -18.69 30.76
N PRO A 650 7.00 -17.55 31.45
CA PRO A 650 6.42 -16.36 30.85
C PRO A 650 7.33 -15.81 29.75
N CYS A 651 6.77 -15.28 28.68
CA CYS A 651 7.49 -14.58 27.61
C CYS A 651 6.71 -13.36 27.12
N GLY A 652 7.42 -12.36 26.63
CA GLY A 652 6.85 -11.15 26.05
C GLY A 652 7.45 -10.88 24.67
N PHE A 653 6.60 -10.52 23.72
CA PHE A 653 7.02 -10.01 22.42
C PHE A 653 6.65 -8.52 22.40
N VAL A 654 7.66 -7.67 22.31
CA VAL A 654 7.52 -6.22 22.31
C VAL A 654 7.85 -5.72 20.91
N THR A 655 6.87 -5.11 20.26
CA THR A 655 7.09 -4.42 18.99
C THR A 655 7.42 -2.97 19.29
N MET A 656 8.53 -2.50 18.73
CA MET A 656 8.99 -1.12 18.85
C MET A 656 9.30 -0.54 17.47
N GLU A 657 9.15 0.76 17.34
CA GLU A 657 9.28 1.50 16.09
C GLU A 657 10.23 2.68 16.28
N ASP A 658 11.12 2.89 15.31
CA ASP A 658 11.93 4.09 15.16
C ASP A 658 11.64 4.79 13.82
N PHE A 659 12.46 5.78 13.44
CA PHE A 659 12.31 6.49 12.16
C PHE A 659 12.54 5.62 10.92
N GLU A 660 13.21 4.47 11.04
CA GLU A 660 13.53 3.60 9.91
C GLU A 660 12.59 2.39 9.81
N GLY A 661 11.92 2.01 10.90
CA GLY A 661 10.81 1.08 10.86
C GLY A 661 10.58 0.32 12.17
N SER A 662 9.78 -0.74 12.07
CA SER A 662 9.39 -1.56 13.21
C SER A 662 10.30 -2.79 13.41
N GLY A 663 10.60 -3.11 14.66
CA GLY A 663 11.28 -4.34 15.08
C GLY A 663 10.58 -5.04 16.24
N GLU A 664 10.72 -6.37 16.32
CA GLU A 664 10.17 -7.17 17.42
C GLU A 664 11.28 -7.70 18.33
N LEU A 665 11.19 -7.38 19.61
CA LEU A 665 12.06 -7.90 20.67
C LEU A 665 11.32 -8.98 21.47
N ALA A 666 11.89 -10.19 21.48
CA ALA A 666 11.35 -11.31 22.23
C ALA A 666 12.12 -11.53 23.54
N LEU A 667 11.43 -11.44 24.67
CA LEU A 667 11.97 -11.61 26.02
C LEU A 667 11.38 -12.85 26.70
N PHE A 668 12.24 -13.62 27.37
CA PHE A 668 11.86 -14.91 27.93
C PHE A 668 12.20 -15.02 29.42
N GLY A 669 11.33 -15.69 30.18
CA GLY A 669 11.57 -16.05 31.58
C GLY A 669 11.74 -14.84 32.50
N GLU A 670 12.87 -14.79 33.20
CA GLU A 670 13.15 -13.77 34.22
C GLU A 670 13.38 -12.38 33.62
N GLU A 671 13.92 -12.27 32.40
CA GLU A 671 14.10 -10.98 31.73
C GLU A 671 12.76 -10.29 31.46
N TRP A 672 11.76 -11.07 31.04
CA TRP A 672 10.40 -10.55 30.88
C TRP A 672 9.80 -10.12 32.23
N GLY A 673 9.99 -10.93 33.28
CA GLY A 673 9.52 -10.59 34.63
C GLY A 673 10.13 -9.30 35.16
N LYS A 674 11.41 -9.03 34.88
CA LYS A 674 12.14 -7.84 35.33
C LYS A 674 11.69 -6.57 34.64
N TRP A 675 11.50 -6.60 33.31
CA TRP A 675 11.33 -5.39 32.50
C TRP A 675 9.89 -5.08 32.10
N ARG A 676 8.95 -6.00 32.31
CA ARG A 676 7.53 -5.84 31.94
C ARG A 676 6.89 -4.54 32.44
N GLY A 677 7.31 -4.01 33.59
CA GLY A 677 6.74 -2.79 34.16
C GLY A 677 7.06 -1.51 33.37
N ILE A 678 8.17 -1.49 32.63
CA ILE A 678 8.61 -0.34 31.82
C ILE A 678 8.13 -0.48 30.36
N LEU A 679 7.95 -1.73 29.91
CA LEU A 679 7.53 -2.09 28.55
C LEU A 679 6.01 -1.95 28.38
N VAL A 680 5.54 -0.71 28.28
CA VAL A 680 4.14 -0.34 28.11
C VAL A 680 3.94 0.32 26.74
N GLU A 681 2.82 0.03 26.09
CA GLU A 681 2.45 0.65 24.81
C GLU A 681 2.43 2.19 24.92
N GLY A 682 3.06 2.86 23.94
CA GLY A 682 3.24 4.31 23.91
C GLY A 682 4.47 4.83 24.64
N SER A 683 5.17 3.99 25.42
CA SER A 683 6.42 4.40 26.09
C SER A 683 7.59 4.50 25.11
N THR A 684 8.37 5.57 25.22
CA THR A 684 9.62 5.78 24.49
C THR A 684 10.80 5.26 25.31
N ILE A 685 11.47 4.24 24.80
CA ILE A 685 12.49 3.47 25.53
C ILE A 685 13.84 3.45 24.82
N TYR A 686 14.89 3.35 25.61
CA TYR A 686 16.28 3.18 25.20
C TYR A 686 16.78 1.85 25.80
N ILE A 687 17.18 0.92 24.94
CA ILE A 687 17.63 -0.41 25.30
C ILE A 687 19.10 -0.56 24.98
N THR A 688 19.87 -1.02 25.96
CA THR A 688 21.21 -1.57 25.74
C THR A 688 21.15 -3.08 25.89
N ALA A 689 21.56 -3.81 24.86
CA ALA A 689 21.51 -5.26 24.79
C ALA A 689 22.76 -5.83 24.14
N ARG A 690 22.96 -7.14 24.28
CA ARG A 690 24.00 -7.90 23.58
C ARG A 690 23.37 -9.10 22.90
N CYS A 691 23.74 -9.35 21.65
CA CYS A 691 23.29 -10.55 20.93
C CYS A 691 24.37 -11.63 21.02
N ALA A 692 24.04 -12.78 21.61
CA ALA A 692 24.97 -13.90 21.77
C ALA A 692 24.36 -15.22 21.28
N SER A 693 25.20 -16.11 20.73
CA SER A 693 24.78 -17.47 20.39
C SER A 693 24.61 -18.27 21.69
N ARG A 694 23.44 -18.92 21.83
CA ARG A 694 23.07 -19.67 23.04
C ARG A 694 23.89 -20.95 23.25
N PHE A 695 24.50 -21.48 22.19
CA PHE A 695 25.36 -22.67 22.23
C PHE A 695 26.50 -22.53 21.23
N ALA A 696 27.72 -22.94 21.61
CA ALA A 696 28.85 -23.01 20.68
C ALA A 696 28.48 -23.92 19.49
N ASN A 697 28.41 -23.34 18.27
CA ASN A 697 27.95 -23.92 17.00
C ASN A 697 26.42 -24.00 16.74
N SER A 698 25.60 -23.11 17.31
CA SER A 698 24.18 -23.00 16.92
C SER A 698 23.82 -21.68 16.23
N ASN A 699 22.89 -21.73 15.27
CA ASN A 699 22.25 -20.55 14.65
C ASN A 699 21.16 -19.92 15.54
N TYR A 700 21.12 -20.26 16.84
CA TYR A 700 20.16 -19.71 17.78
C TYR A 700 20.80 -18.57 18.58
N TYR A 701 20.44 -17.35 18.20
CA TYR A 701 20.86 -16.12 18.85
C TYR A 701 19.80 -15.63 19.85
N GLU A 702 20.25 -15.21 21.02
CA GLU A 702 19.42 -14.68 22.10
C GLU A 702 19.89 -13.25 22.43
N PHE A 703 18.92 -12.33 22.60
CA PHE A 703 19.20 -10.99 23.08
C PHE A 703 19.26 -11.02 24.60
N GLN A 704 20.39 -10.61 25.16
CA GLN A 704 20.56 -10.38 26.59
C GLN A 704 20.40 -8.88 26.84
N ILE A 705 19.37 -8.49 27.58
CA ILE A 705 19.15 -7.06 27.89
C ILE A 705 20.06 -6.66 29.05
N GLY A 706 20.91 -5.65 28.83
CA GLY A 706 21.67 -4.98 29.87
C GLY A 706 20.80 -4.02 30.67
N SER A 707 20.26 -2.99 30.01
CA SER A 707 19.39 -1.98 30.64
C SER A 707 18.26 -1.53 29.70
N ILE A 708 17.13 -1.14 30.30
CA ILE A 708 16.04 -0.41 29.63
C ILE A 708 15.79 0.85 30.45
N GLU A 709 15.89 1.99 29.79
CA GLU A 709 15.65 3.31 30.36
C GLU A 709 14.61 4.05 29.52
N TYR A 710 13.88 5.01 30.10
CA TYR A 710 13.03 5.90 29.30
C TYR A 710 13.92 6.88 28.53
N LEU A 711 13.59 7.15 27.27
CA LEU A 711 14.33 8.13 26.46
C LEU A 711 14.35 9.52 27.10
N GLN A 712 13.31 9.90 27.84
CA GLN A 712 13.28 11.12 28.67
C GLN A 712 14.41 11.15 29.71
N THR A 713 14.58 10.05 30.45
CA THR A 713 15.62 9.93 31.46
C THR A 713 17.02 9.96 30.84
N VAL A 714 17.18 9.34 29.67
CA VAL A 714 18.44 9.37 28.92
C VAL A 714 18.77 10.79 28.45
N LYS A 715 17.77 11.52 27.92
CA LYS A 715 17.91 12.92 27.48
C LYS A 715 18.41 13.80 28.62
N GLU A 716 17.77 13.69 29.78
CA GLU A 716 18.08 14.54 30.93
C GLU A 716 19.42 14.22 31.59
N ASN A 717 19.83 12.96 31.62
CA ASN A 717 20.96 12.52 32.45
C ASN A 717 22.24 12.23 31.66
N ARG A 718 22.16 11.97 30.35
CA ARG A 718 23.34 11.64 29.52
C ARG A 718 23.81 12.78 28.63
N ILE A 719 23.03 13.86 28.49
CA ILE A 719 23.44 15.06 27.78
C ILE A 719 23.99 16.05 28.80
N GLU A 720 25.31 16.00 29.04
CA GLU A 720 25.97 16.88 30.00
C GLU A 720 26.38 18.21 29.36
N ARG A 721 26.79 18.17 28.09
CA ARG A 721 27.32 19.34 27.38
C ARG A 721 26.75 19.47 25.98
N PHE A 722 26.19 20.64 25.68
CA PHE A 722 25.74 21.03 24.35
C PHE A 722 26.60 22.20 23.83
N THR A 723 27.33 22.01 22.73
CA THR A 723 28.21 23.02 22.13
C THR A 723 27.67 23.44 20.78
N ILE A 724 27.27 24.70 20.63
CA ILE A 724 26.87 25.29 19.35
C ILE A 724 28.12 25.94 18.73
N THR A 725 28.47 25.57 17.51
CA THR A 725 29.55 26.19 16.75
C THR A 725 28.97 27.12 15.70
N VAL A 726 29.44 28.37 15.66
CA VAL A 726 28.96 29.41 14.74
C VAL A 726 30.15 30.12 14.12
N ASP A 727 30.10 30.35 12.81
CA ASP A 727 31.11 31.15 12.13
C ASP A 727 30.97 32.65 12.46
N SER A 728 32.10 33.33 12.66
CA SER A 728 32.14 34.75 13.07
C SER A 728 31.43 35.72 12.12
N ASP A 729 31.23 35.35 10.86
CA ASP A 729 30.67 36.23 9.82
C ASP A 729 29.13 36.26 9.79
N VAL A 730 28.48 35.37 10.52
CA VAL A 730 27.02 35.29 10.67
C VAL A 730 26.52 35.68 12.06
N VAL A 731 27.42 36.01 12.99
CA VAL A 731 27.02 36.48 14.32
C VAL A 731 26.47 37.91 14.22
N ASP A 732 25.15 38.05 14.25
CA ASP A 732 24.43 39.33 14.29
C ASP A 732 23.43 39.39 15.46
N ASP A 733 22.90 40.59 15.74
CA ASP A 733 21.95 40.82 16.85
C ASP A 733 20.67 39.98 16.72
N LYS A 734 20.26 39.66 15.48
CA LYS A 734 19.04 38.90 15.21
C LYS A 734 19.23 37.43 15.60
N LEU A 735 20.32 36.83 15.15
CA LEU A 735 20.71 35.45 15.43
C LEU A 735 20.94 35.22 16.93
N VAL A 736 21.54 36.19 17.62
CA VAL A 736 21.69 36.14 19.08
C VAL A 736 20.32 36.20 19.76
N THR A 737 19.41 37.07 19.30
CA THR A 737 18.05 37.17 19.87
C THR A 737 17.25 35.89 19.63
N ASP A 738 17.33 35.31 18.43
CA ASP A 738 16.64 34.06 18.08
C ASP A 738 17.16 32.89 18.94
N LEU A 739 18.48 32.72 19.05
CA LEU A 739 19.09 31.70 19.90
C LEU A 739 18.76 31.91 21.38
N GLN A 740 18.76 33.15 21.85
CA GLN A 740 18.39 33.45 23.23
C GLN A 740 16.94 33.09 23.52
N THR A 741 16.01 33.43 22.61
CA THR A 741 14.60 33.05 22.73
C THR A 741 14.44 31.53 22.80
N LEU A 742 15.10 30.80 21.89
CA LEU A 742 15.03 29.33 21.83
C LEU A 742 15.61 28.65 23.07
N VAL A 743 16.63 29.25 23.70
CA VAL A 743 17.23 28.75 24.95
C VAL A 743 16.37 29.11 26.16
N ASP A 744 15.75 30.29 26.17
CA ASP A 744 14.86 30.75 27.24
C ASP A 744 13.55 29.93 27.30
N ASP A 745 13.06 29.47 26.15
CA ASP A 745 11.84 28.66 26.06
C ASP A 745 12.03 27.19 26.48
N ASP A 746 13.27 26.71 26.66
CA ASP A 746 13.61 25.30 26.92
C ASP A 746 14.72 25.13 27.99
N GLU A 747 14.36 25.34 29.26
CA GLU A 747 15.26 25.11 30.40
C GLU A 747 15.51 23.61 30.64
N GLY A 748 16.78 23.19 30.58
CA GLY A 748 17.19 21.81 30.80
C GLY A 748 18.37 21.64 31.75
N LYS A 749 19.04 20.47 31.69
CA LYS A 749 20.19 20.14 32.55
C LYS A 749 21.55 20.25 31.85
N ALA A 750 21.58 20.35 30.52
CA ALA A 750 22.83 20.36 29.75
C ALA A 750 23.52 21.73 29.84
N GLN A 751 24.84 21.74 30.01
CA GLN A 751 25.63 22.96 30.01
C GLN A 751 25.81 23.47 28.58
N LEU A 752 25.43 24.72 28.32
CA LEU A 752 25.56 25.36 27.01
C LEU A 752 26.95 25.96 26.80
N TYR A 753 27.56 25.61 25.67
CA TYR A 753 28.78 26.21 25.15
C TYR A 753 28.54 26.81 23.78
N LEU A 754 29.15 27.97 23.50
CA LEU A 754 29.14 28.60 22.19
C LEU A 754 30.59 28.66 21.70
N GLN A 755 30.88 27.98 20.60
CA GLN A 755 32.17 28.01 19.93
C GLN A 755 32.08 28.93 18.71
N VAL A 756 32.75 30.08 18.77
CA VAL A 756 32.83 30.98 17.62
C VAL A 756 34.06 30.63 16.80
N HIS A 757 33.86 30.23 15.55
CA HIS A 757 34.94 30.01 14.59
C HIS A 757 35.24 31.32 13.85
N ASP A 758 36.43 31.89 14.09
CA ASP A 758 36.88 33.07 13.35
C ASP A 758 37.48 32.64 12.01
N ILE A 759 36.78 32.94 10.92
CA ILE A 759 37.18 32.57 9.55
C ILE A 759 38.49 33.25 9.15
N ASN A 760 38.79 34.45 9.67
CA ASN A 760 39.96 35.22 9.28
C ASN A 760 41.24 34.71 9.94
N THR A 761 41.15 34.24 11.18
CA THR A 761 42.30 33.74 11.95
C THR A 761 42.34 32.22 12.06
N ASN A 762 41.28 31.53 11.61
CA ASN A 762 41.03 30.10 11.77
C ASN A 762 41.17 29.64 13.24
N THR A 763 40.77 30.50 14.18
CA THR A 763 40.80 30.22 15.62
C THR A 763 39.40 29.97 16.16
N ASN A 764 39.30 29.08 17.15
CA ASN A 764 38.05 28.75 17.83
C ASN A 764 38.02 29.40 19.21
N LEU A 765 37.04 30.25 19.46
CA LEU A 765 36.76 30.80 20.76
C LEU A 765 35.61 30.01 21.41
N LEU A 766 35.94 29.16 22.38
CA LEU A 766 34.94 28.43 23.15
C LEU A 766 34.50 29.25 24.37
N MET A 767 33.23 29.61 24.40
CA MET A 767 32.59 30.31 25.50
C MET A 767 31.62 29.38 26.23
N ARG A 768 31.50 29.55 27.55
CA ARG A 768 30.58 28.80 28.40
C ARG A 768 29.52 29.75 28.96
N ALA A 769 28.25 29.42 28.79
CA ALA A 769 27.17 30.12 29.47
C ALA A 769 27.26 29.84 30.98
N GLN A 770 27.34 30.87 31.82
CA GLN A 770 27.55 30.68 33.28
C GLN A 770 26.25 30.39 34.03
N ASP A 771 25.15 31.04 33.64
CA ASP A 771 23.89 31.03 34.39
C ASP A 771 22.75 30.34 33.63
N ARG A 772 23.06 29.61 32.55
CA ARG A 772 22.05 29.01 31.67
C ARG A 772 22.38 27.56 31.33
N THR A 773 21.37 26.72 31.44
CA THR A 773 21.34 25.33 30.98
C THR A 773 20.26 25.19 29.91
N VAL A 774 20.37 24.18 29.06
CA VAL A 774 19.50 24.03 27.88
C VAL A 774 18.89 22.61 27.84
N GLY A 775 17.63 22.51 27.43
CA GLY A 775 16.88 21.25 27.27
C GLY A 775 17.18 20.49 25.99
N VAL A 776 17.82 21.15 25.03
CA VAL A 776 18.12 20.63 23.69
C VAL A 776 16.83 20.16 22.99
N SER A 777 15.90 21.09 22.80
CA SER A 777 14.68 20.89 22.01
C SER A 777 14.98 20.61 20.54
N HIS A 778 14.05 19.93 19.87
CA HIS A 778 14.08 19.73 18.43
C HIS A 778 14.12 21.07 17.67
N ALA A 779 13.38 22.08 18.15
CA ALA A 779 13.34 23.41 17.55
C ALA A 779 14.73 24.09 17.52
N LEU A 780 15.51 23.97 18.61
CA LEU A 780 16.86 24.50 18.67
C LEU A 780 17.80 23.79 17.68
N VAL A 781 17.73 22.47 17.59
CA VAL A 781 18.56 21.69 16.65
C VAL A 781 18.19 21.98 15.20
N GLN A 782 16.90 22.02 14.89
CA GLN A 782 16.41 22.34 13.55
C GLN A 782 16.81 23.77 13.13
N TYR A 783 16.77 24.73 14.06
CA TYR A 783 17.27 26.08 13.80
C TYR A 783 18.75 26.05 13.42
N ILE A 784 19.59 25.33 14.17
CA ILE A 784 21.02 25.19 13.88
C ILE A 784 21.25 24.50 12.53
N GLU A 785 20.57 23.39 12.24
CA GLU A 785 20.71 22.65 10.98
C GLU A 785 20.22 23.44 9.76
N SER A 786 19.22 24.32 9.94
CA SER A 786 18.74 25.20 8.86
C SER A 786 19.74 26.30 8.48
N HIS A 787 20.75 26.55 9.33
CA HIS A 787 21.80 27.55 9.09
C HIS A 787 23.10 26.84 8.66
N PRO A 788 23.52 26.95 7.39
CA PRO A 788 24.66 26.19 6.85
C PRO A 788 26.03 26.55 7.45
N LYS A 789 26.11 27.62 8.23
CA LYS A 789 27.33 28.09 8.95
C LYS A 789 27.27 27.87 10.45
N MET A 790 26.37 26.99 10.88
CA MET A 790 26.31 26.51 12.24
C MET A 790 26.44 25.00 12.28
N SER A 791 26.95 24.50 13.39
CA SER A 791 26.92 23.08 13.72
C SER A 791 26.79 22.91 15.22
N TYR A 792 26.47 21.72 15.69
CA TYR A 792 26.41 21.44 17.11
C TYR A 792 27.15 20.14 17.46
N GLN A 793 27.64 20.07 18.68
CA GLN A 793 28.30 18.89 19.24
C GLN A 793 27.76 18.62 20.64
N ILE A 794 27.49 17.35 20.92
CA ILE A 794 26.98 16.87 22.20
C ILE A 794 28.02 15.97 22.84
N ASN A 795 28.22 16.11 24.15
CA ASN A 795 29.05 15.18 24.94
C ASN A 795 28.31 14.71 26.18
#